data_AF-A0A661JRN6-F1
#
_entry.id   AF-A0A661JRN6-F1
#
_cell.length_a   1.000
_cell.length_b   1.000
_cell.length_c   1.000
_cell.angle_alpha   90.00
_cell.angle_beta   90.00
_cell.angle_gamma   90.00
#
_symmetry.space_group_name_H-M   'P 1'
#
loop_
_entity.id
_entity.type
_entity.pdbx_description
1 polymer ?
#
loop_
_entity_poly.entity_id
_entity_poly.type
_entity_poly.pdbx_seq_one_letter_code
_entity_poly.pdbx_strand_id
1 'polypeptide(L)'
;LYEEYLPFWNTVGKNLGFDVEVIYPSDGEIKKELGNIGTGDFCYPAKLAMASANVILDKYKDSMVLIPYLIQEQKDPGIRPRSLYCPFVTGMAGIFKSPVYKPRVLTPSIDLTKGLDWQAREIKALLEEIDLRNIPISRIKKAIRDGIMELGKFRMGIVDKARFILDEIRDDERVIVILGRPYNLYHRILNLNIPDLVESLGYKVINMDILPDEVDNKEIVDLYPDMYWYQGQRILKKALAISKKPNLFPLVISNFSCGPDSFMLSYFEEISRNKPYLILEMDEHGSATGYQTRIEAFLDMVEHYRIPEKTSYQIPQLNIMYRLKDIKDNTKIWIPQIHPYTPQLWAATLRRFGYNAFNTGEETGDECMLGKSFCRGSECLPAAVTIGKFLSIAKNSKARDKDEKDILIMPRAEGPCRYGQYATLQSKILDRAGLKNAAIFSPTSEDGYDFLTPKMRKEVWKAICLGDDLFKLRCRTVPYMPDWDEAVAVFDSALDDICSLMEQGLPWEGYIKSFVADLMKKVDYSQPRKPVVGIVGEIFVRMNNFSNQHLVDVIEKSGGEAWLSPMTEWIHYVDRLVATKEGIKSRLFAYIKNHYLHKIEDEIISLFSPVLDDMREPDIHEVIDEARVFVPFEFEGEAILTLGRAKIFSDQGASLVVNCAPFGCMPGRITSYIFQSNSQFMASPVVNLFFDGMGDIVSQVGIYLKSIKDDTIMRKVNNVGVFVH
;
A
#
# COMPACT_ATOMS: atom_id res chain seq x y z
N LEU A 1 19.39 -5.88 2.73
CA LEU A 1 18.43 -5.40 1.69
C LEU A 1 19.09 -5.09 0.35
N TYR A 2 20.30 -4.50 0.34
CA TYR A 2 20.92 -3.95 -0.89
C TYR A 2 22.09 -4.76 -1.46
N GLU A 3 22.44 -5.91 -0.88
CA GLU A 3 23.67 -6.64 -1.20
C GLU A 3 23.78 -7.04 -2.68
N GLU A 4 22.67 -7.41 -3.33
CA GLU A 4 22.66 -7.72 -4.78
C GLU A 4 23.12 -6.54 -5.65
N TYR A 5 23.03 -5.29 -5.15
CA TYR A 5 23.43 -4.08 -5.87
C TYR A 5 24.90 -3.67 -5.62
N LEU A 6 25.66 -4.43 -4.82
CA LEU A 6 27.07 -4.12 -4.58
C LEU A 6 27.90 -4.01 -5.88
N PRO A 7 27.78 -4.91 -6.87
CA PRO A 7 28.54 -4.78 -8.13
C PRO A 7 28.26 -3.47 -8.86
N PHE A 8 26.99 -3.00 -8.82
CA PHE A 8 26.59 -1.72 -9.38
C PHE A 8 27.27 -0.56 -8.64
N TRP A 9 27.12 -0.49 -7.32
CA TRP A 9 27.65 0.63 -6.53
C TRP A 9 29.16 0.69 -6.49
N ASN A 10 29.84 -0.45 -6.40
CA ASN A 10 31.31 -0.51 -6.45
C ASN A 10 31.84 0.03 -7.79
N THR A 11 31.22 -0.38 -8.91
CA THR A 11 31.60 0.09 -10.24
C THR A 11 31.33 1.58 -10.43
N VAL A 12 30.17 2.07 -9.96
CA VAL A 12 29.83 3.50 -10.00
C VAL A 12 30.82 4.30 -9.16
N GLY A 13 31.08 3.87 -7.92
CA GLY A 13 32.04 4.49 -7.00
C GLY A 13 33.42 4.59 -7.63
N LYS A 14 34.00 3.46 -8.06
CA LYS A 14 35.32 3.39 -8.70
C LYS A 14 35.44 4.34 -9.90
N ASN A 15 34.43 4.38 -10.76
CA ASN A 15 34.43 5.25 -11.94
C ASN A 15 34.30 6.74 -11.61
N LEU A 16 33.68 7.06 -10.48
CA LEU A 16 33.58 8.44 -9.96
C LEU A 16 34.75 8.83 -9.06
N GLY A 17 35.54 7.87 -8.57
CA GLY A 17 36.70 8.08 -7.70
C GLY A 17 36.38 7.93 -6.21
N PHE A 18 35.37 7.11 -5.86
CA PHE A 18 35.00 6.77 -4.50
C PHE A 18 35.17 5.28 -4.25
N ASP A 19 35.65 4.93 -3.06
CA ASP A 19 35.65 3.55 -2.59
C ASP A 19 34.31 3.26 -1.91
N VAL A 20 33.66 2.16 -2.32
CA VAL A 20 32.39 1.71 -1.76
C VAL A 20 32.63 0.37 -1.07
N GLU A 21 32.44 0.35 0.24
CA GLU A 21 32.59 -0.83 1.08
C GLU A 21 31.24 -1.25 1.67
N VAL A 22 31.01 -2.57 1.76
CA VAL A 22 29.87 -3.10 2.51
C VAL A 22 30.34 -3.42 3.92
N ILE A 23 29.72 -2.74 4.88
CA ILE A 23 29.95 -3.01 6.29
C ILE A 23 28.92 -4.03 6.78
N TYR A 24 29.42 -5.10 7.40
CA TYR A 24 28.61 -6.09 8.09
C TYR A 24 28.82 -5.93 9.61
N PRO A 25 27.89 -5.27 10.32
CA PRO A 25 27.89 -5.32 11.78
C PRO A 25 27.84 -6.76 12.28
N SER A 26 28.44 -7.02 13.44
CA SER A 26 28.41 -8.35 14.03
C SER A 26 27.00 -8.74 14.47
N ASP A 27 26.70 -10.05 14.51
CA ASP A 27 25.41 -10.55 14.99
C ASP A 27 25.04 -10.03 16.38
N GLY A 28 26.04 -9.84 17.26
CA GLY A 28 25.84 -9.29 18.60
C GLY A 28 25.45 -7.81 18.59
N GLU A 29 26.08 -7.00 17.73
CA GLU A 29 25.74 -5.58 17.56
C GLU A 29 24.32 -5.43 16.99
N ILE A 30 23.97 -6.21 15.97
CA ILE A 30 22.64 -6.18 15.34
C ILE A 30 21.56 -6.60 16.34
N LYS A 31 21.75 -7.71 17.06
CA LYS A 31 20.77 -8.19 18.05
C LYS A 31 20.55 -7.20 19.18
N LYS A 32 21.62 -6.53 19.65
CA LYS A 32 21.51 -5.47 20.65
C LYS A 32 20.67 -4.30 20.13
N GLU A 33 20.94 -3.85 18.91
CA GLU A 33 20.23 -2.71 18.34
C GLU A 33 18.79 -3.04 17.94
N LEU A 34 18.51 -4.27 17.49
CA LEU A 34 17.13 -4.76 17.29
C LEU A 34 16.28 -4.61 18.55
N GLY A 35 16.85 -4.93 19.72
CA GLY A 35 16.18 -4.72 21.01
C GLY A 35 15.88 -3.25 21.36
N ASN A 36 16.56 -2.29 20.71
CA ASN A 36 16.30 -0.85 20.87
C ASN A 36 15.26 -0.32 19.86
N ILE A 37 15.03 -1.04 18.76
CA ILE A 37 14.07 -0.65 17.73
C ILE A 37 12.66 -1.00 18.24
N GLY A 38 12.03 -0.04 18.93
CA GLY A 38 10.68 -0.17 19.50
C GLY A 38 9.53 -0.25 18.49
N THR A 39 9.79 -0.54 17.21
CA THR A 39 8.76 -0.58 16.17
C THR A 39 8.29 -2.01 15.96
N GLY A 40 7.20 -2.40 16.62
CA GLY A 40 6.65 -3.77 16.58
C GLY A 40 6.18 -4.26 15.19
N ASP A 41 6.13 -3.38 14.19
CA ASP A 41 5.26 -3.60 13.03
C ASP A 41 5.94 -3.65 11.66
N PHE A 42 7.23 -3.36 11.58
CA PHE A 42 8.01 -3.65 10.37
C PHE A 42 8.27 -5.16 10.26
N CYS A 43 8.41 -5.66 9.04
CA CYS A 43 8.90 -7.03 8.86
C CYS A 43 10.33 -7.17 9.39
N TYR A 44 10.67 -8.36 9.88
CA TYR A 44 11.97 -8.61 10.52
C TYR A 44 13.19 -8.17 9.67
N PRO A 45 13.24 -8.40 8.34
CA PRO A 45 14.32 -7.91 7.49
C PRO A 45 14.45 -6.38 7.41
N ALA A 46 13.32 -5.65 7.51
CA ALA A 46 13.34 -4.19 7.54
C ALA A 46 13.89 -3.69 8.88
N LYS A 47 13.47 -4.28 10.01
CA LYS A 47 14.06 -3.97 11.32
C LYS A 47 15.55 -4.26 11.36
N LEU A 48 15.98 -5.40 10.82
CA LEU A 48 17.40 -5.75 10.74
C LEU A 48 18.18 -4.75 9.90
N ALA A 49 17.63 -4.30 8.77
CA ALA A 49 18.26 -3.27 7.96
C ALA A 49 18.38 -1.93 8.70
N MET A 50 17.34 -1.53 9.46
CA MET A 50 17.37 -0.35 10.30
C MET A 50 18.42 -0.47 11.41
N ALA A 51 18.49 -1.62 12.09
CA ALA A 51 19.49 -1.90 13.12
C ALA A 51 20.91 -1.83 12.56
N SER A 52 21.15 -2.48 11.41
CA SER A 52 22.43 -2.42 10.73
C SER A 52 22.81 -0.98 10.35
N ALA A 53 21.87 -0.20 9.82
CA ALA A 53 22.11 1.21 9.49
C ALA A 53 22.43 2.05 10.73
N ASN A 54 21.70 1.88 11.84
CA ASN A 54 21.98 2.56 13.11
C ASN A 54 23.37 2.23 13.65
N VAL A 55 23.75 0.95 13.66
CA VAL A 55 25.08 0.52 14.12
C VAL A 55 26.18 1.12 13.24
N ILE A 56 26.00 1.12 11.91
CA ILE A 56 26.96 1.74 10.99
C ILE A 56 27.05 3.24 11.23
N LEU A 57 25.91 3.92 11.40
CA LEU A 57 25.85 5.34 11.66
C LEU A 57 26.50 5.73 13.00
N ASP A 58 26.39 4.91 14.04
CA ASP A 58 27.04 5.22 15.31
C ASP A 58 28.55 4.92 15.28
N LYS A 59 28.97 3.83 14.62
CA LYS A 59 30.37 3.39 14.62
C LYS A 59 31.27 4.17 13.66
N TYR A 60 30.78 4.54 12.48
CA TYR A 60 31.58 5.13 11.40
C TYR A 60 31.29 6.62 11.22
N LYS A 61 31.44 7.41 12.29
CA LYS A 61 30.98 8.82 12.37
C LYS A 61 31.51 9.73 11.27
N ASP A 62 32.69 9.44 10.74
CA ASP A 62 33.37 10.24 9.71
C ASP A 62 33.07 9.75 8.28
N SER A 63 32.33 8.65 8.11
CA SER A 63 32.00 8.08 6.80
C SER A 63 30.60 8.48 6.34
N MET A 64 30.47 8.70 5.03
CA MET A 64 29.16 8.77 4.36
C MET A 64 28.53 7.38 4.28
N VAL A 65 27.20 7.31 4.43
CA VAL A 65 26.45 6.04 4.41
C VAL A 65 25.45 6.08 3.26
N LEU A 66 25.55 5.14 2.33
CA LEU A 66 24.67 5.04 1.16
C LEU A 66 23.46 4.15 1.45
N ILE A 67 22.27 4.73 1.41
CA ILE A 67 20.98 4.04 1.59
C ILE A 67 20.06 4.46 0.43
N PRO A 68 20.08 3.77 -0.71
CA PRO A 68 19.35 4.19 -1.90
C PRO A 68 17.86 3.84 -1.83
N TYR A 69 17.02 4.63 -2.50
CA TYR A 69 15.65 4.22 -2.83
C TYR A 69 15.71 3.26 -4.01
N LEU A 70 15.43 1.97 -3.76
CA LEU A 70 15.23 1.00 -4.85
C LEU A 70 13.77 1.05 -5.29
N ILE A 71 13.51 1.67 -6.44
CA ILE A 71 12.15 1.89 -6.97
C ILE A 71 11.71 0.66 -7.78
N GLN A 72 12.37 0.43 -8.91
CA GLN A 72 12.04 -0.63 -9.85
C GLN A 72 13.29 -1.32 -10.39
N GLU A 73 13.17 -2.63 -10.53
CA GLU A 73 14.13 -3.49 -11.21
C GLU A 73 13.88 -3.50 -12.72
N GLN A 74 14.83 -4.02 -13.50
CA GLN A 74 14.63 -4.24 -14.92
C GLN A 74 13.39 -5.11 -15.15
N LYS A 75 12.54 -4.69 -16.08
CA LYS A 75 11.28 -5.34 -16.42
C LYS A 75 11.44 -6.11 -17.73
N ASP A 76 10.77 -7.26 -17.83
CA ASP A 76 10.55 -7.94 -19.09
C ASP A 76 9.65 -7.08 -20.01
N PRO A 77 10.15 -6.62 -21.18
CA PRO A 77 9.39 -5.76 -22.09
C PRO A 77 8.09 -6.40 -22.62
N GLY A 78 8.00 -7.73 -22.62
CA GLY A 78 6.89 -8.49 -23.21
C GLY A 78 5.64 -8.59 -22.32
N ILE A 79 5.70 -8.15 -21.07
CA ILE A 79 4.58 -8.25 -20.14
C ILE A 79 4.13 -6.89 -19.62
N ARG A 80 2.85 -6.78 -19.23
CA ARG A 80 2.27 -5.54 -18.73
C ARG A 80 2.69 -5.18 -17.30
N PRO A 81 2.63 -6.09 -16.29
CA PRO A 81 2.93 -5.72 -14.91
C PRO A 81 4.33 -5.15 -14.73
N ARG A 82 4.49 -4.28 -13.71
CA ARG A 82 5.76 -3.65 -13.36
C ARG A 82 6.70 -4.63 -12.64
N SER A 83 7.92 -4.18 -12.33
CA SER A 83 8.94 -4.95 -11.60
C SER A 83 9.41 -4.15 -10.38
N LEU A 84 8.51 -3.97 -9.42
CA LEU A 84 8.64 -3.10 -8.26
C LEU A 84 9.27 -3.82 -7.06
N TYR A 85 10.01 -3.07 -6.26
CA TYR A 85 10.32 -3.47 -4.88
C TYR A 85 9.12 -3.20 -3.96
N CYS A 86 9.09 -3.83 -2.79
CA CYS A 86 8.03 -3.55 -1.83
C CYS A 86 8.27 -2.20 -1.13
N PRO A 87 7.22 -1.54 -0.61
CA PRO A 87 7.35 -0.22 0.01
C PRO A 87 8.40 -0.14 1.12
N PHE A 88 8.61 -1.20 1.92
CA PHE A 88 9.67 -1.21 2.93
C PHE A 88 11.09 -1.15 2.35
N VAL A 89 11.34 -1.84 1.24
CA VAL A 89 12.65 -1.77 0.56
C VAL A 89 12.84 -0.40 -0.08
N THR A 90 11.81 0.09 -0.76
CA THR A 90 11.83 1.40 -1.42
C THR A 90 11.98 2.52 -0.41
N GLY A 91 11.24 2.47 0.71
CA GLY A 91 11.10 3.56 1.68
C GLY A 91 12.14 3.57 2.78
N MET A 92 12.99 2.56 2.86
CA MET A 92 14.06 2.46 3.85
C MET A 92 14.95 3.70 3.87
N ALA A 93 15.24 4.29 2.69
CA ALA A 93 16.00 5.53 2.61
C ALA A 93 15.29 6.72 3.28
N GLY A 94 13.95 6.78 3.21
CA GLY A 94 13.16 7.87 3.80
C GLY A 94 13.14 7.87 5.33
N ILE A 95 13.35 6.71 5.95
CA ILE A 95 13.54 6.56 7.41
C ILE A 95 14.79 7.31 7.88
N PHE A 96 15.85 7.30 7.06
CA PHE A 96 17.14 7.93 7.38
C PHE A 96 17.35 9.29 6.71
N LYS A 97 16.45 9.69 5.80
CA LYS A 97 16.48 11.00 5.13
C LYS A 97 15.90 12.07 6.07
N SER A 98 16.67 12.43 7.09
CA SER A 98 16.32 13.46 8.08
C SER A 98 17.39 14.56 8.09
N PRO A 99 17.04 15.83 8.41
CA PRO A 99 18.02 16.89 8.64
C PRO A 99 19.12 16.50 9.64
N VAL A 100 18.82 15.62 10.60
CA VAL A 100 19.78 15.11 11.60
C VAL A 100 20.94 14.34 10.97
N TYR A 101 20.67 13.63 9.87
CA TYR A 101 21.66 12.78 9.20
C TYR A 101 22.27 13.42 7.95
N LYS A 102 21.82 14.61 7.54
CA LYS A 102 22.41 15.33 6.40
C LYS A 102 23.72 16.03 6.79
N PRO A 103 24.74 16.05 5.91
CA PRO A 103 24.79 15.46 4.56
C PRO A 103 25.34 14.01 4.54
N ARG A 104 25.40 13.33 5.69
CA ARG A 104 26.10 12.05 5.87
C ARG A 104 25.38 10.84 5.25
N VAL A 105 24.06 10.81 5.27
CA VAL A 105 23.26 9.75 4.64
C VAL A 105 22.93 10.13 3.21
N LEU A 106 23.40 9.33 2.26
CA LEU A 106 23.22 9.49 0.82
C LEU A 106 22.05 8.64 0.34
N THR A 107 21.02 9.25 -0.24
CA THR A 107 19.77 8.56 -0.61
C THR A 107 19.37 8.75 -2.08
N PRO A 108 20.19 8.32 -3.05
CA PRO A 108 19.82 8.43 -4.46
C PRO A 108 18.66 7.48 -4.80
N SER A 109 17.82 7.90 -5.75
CA SER A 109 16.79 7.04 -6.33
C SER A 109 17.37 6.19 -7.45
N ILE A 110 17.07 4.89 -7.44
CA ILE A 110 17.46 3.93 -8.49
C ILE A 110 16.21 3.29 -9.08
N ASP A 111 16.02 3.51 -10.37
CA ASP A 111 14.99 2.87 -11.19
C ASP A 111 15.63 2.35 -12.49
N LEU A 112 15.78 1.03 -12.60
CA LEU A 112 16.43 0.38 -13.74
C LEU A 112 15.56 0.34 -15.00
N THR A 113 14.32 0.84 -14.95
CA THR A 113 13.47 1.06 -16.12
C THR A 113 13.68 2.45 -16.74
N LYS A 114 14.32 3.38 -16.01
CA LYS A 114 14.60 4.73 -16.49
C LYS A 114 15.90 4.77 -17.30
N GLY A 115 15.96 5.71 -18.24
CA GLY A 115 17.17 5.96 -19.03
C GLY A 115 18.32 6.54 -18.20
N LEU A 116 19.55 6.39 -18.71
CA LEU A 116 20.78 6.89 -18.06
C LEU A 116 20.72 8.37 -17.69
N ASP A 117 19.97 9.18 -18.45
CA ASP A 117 19.83 10.61 -18.22
C ASP A 117 19.07 10.93 -16.93
N TRP A 118 18.06 10.14 -16.59
CA TRP A 118 17.32 10.30 -15.35
C TRP A 118 18.19 9.86 -14.15
N GLN A 119 18.76 8.66 -14.23
CA GLN A 119 19.66 8.13 -13.20
C GLN A 119 20.85 9.06 -12.93
N ALA A 120 21.43 9.65 -13.99
CA ALA A 120 22.55 10.57 -13.85
C ALA A 120 22.17 11.91 -13.20
N ARG A 121 20.92 12.38 -13.33
CA ARG A 121 20.45 13.56 -12.61
C ARG A 121 20.29 13.28 -11.12
N GLU A 122 19.77 12.12 -10.75
CA GLU A 122 19.65 11.71 -9.34
C GLU A 122 21.02 11.67 -8.66
N ILE A 123 22.00 11.00 -9.28
CA ILE A 123 23.37 10.95 -8.75
C ILE A 123 24.03 12.32 -8.79
N LYS A 124 23.75 13.16 -9.80
CA LYS A 124 24.29 14.52 -9.87
C LYS A 124 23.79 15.38 -8.71
N ALA A 125 22.49 15.36 -8.43
CA ALA A 125 21.90 16.08 -7.31
C ALA A 125 22.51 15.64 -5.98
N LEU A 126 22.69 14.32 -5.78
CA LEU A 126 23.37 13.78 -4.61
C LEU A 126 24.81 14.31 -4.46
N LEU A 127 25.59 14.29 -5.54
CA LEU A 127 26.97 14.80 -5.52
C LEU A 127 27.03 16.30 -5.23
N GLU A 128 26.02 17.07 -5.66
CA GLU A 128 25.89 18.49 -5.34
C GLU A 128 25.58 18.72 -3.85
N GLU A 129 24.79 17.84 -3.21
CA GLU A 129 24.51 17.90 -1.76
C GLU A 129 25.77 17.69 -0.90
N ILE A 130 26.80 17.03 -1.43
CA ILE A 130 28.10 16.81 -0.75
C ILE A 130 29.24 17.65 -1.36
N ASP A 131 28.90 18.77 -2.01
CA ASP A 131 29.83 19.75 -2.60
C ASP A 131 30.78 19.21 -3.70
N LEU A 132 30.46 18.09 -4.33
CA LEU A 132 31.18 17.51 -5.47
C LEU A 132 30.61 17.93 -6.83
N ARG A 133 30.48 19.25 -7.02
CA ARG A 133 29.83 19.84 -8.21
C ARG A 133 30.63 19.69 -9.52
N ASN A 134 31.93 19.43 -9.44
CA ASN A 134 32.82 19.43 -10.60
C ASN A 134 32.75 18.15 -11.45
N ILE A 135 32.06 17.11 -10.99
CA ILE A 135 31.93 15.85 -11.74
C ILE A 135 30.95 16.05 -12.92
N PRO A 136 31.39 15.89 -14.19
CA PRO A 136 30.52 16.09 -15.34
C PRO A 136 29.43 15.02 -15.45
N ILE A 137 28.23 15.41 -15.89
CA ILE A 137 27.11 14.48 -16.08
C ILE A 137 27.44 13.34 -17.06
N SER A 138 28.31 13.58 -18.05
CA SER A 138 28.77 12.55 -19.00
C SER A 138 29.58 11.44 -18.30
N ARG A 139 30.42 11.82 -17.33
CA ARG A 139 31.17 10.86 -16.50
C ARG A 139 30.22 10.05 -15.61
N ILE A 140 29.22 10.69 -15.02
CA ILE A 140 28.18 10.03 -14.22
C ILE A 140 27.39 9.03 -15.07
N LYS A 141 26.92 9.45 -16.26
CA LYS A 141 26.22 8.55 -17.20
C LYS A 141 27.07 7.33 -17.58
N LYS A 142 28.37 7.51 -17.80
CA LYS A 142 29.30 6.40 -18.07
C LYS A 142 29.40 5.48 -16.85
N ALA A 143 29.61 6.02 -15.66
CA ALA A 143 29.72 5.25 -14.42
C ALA A 143 28.47 4.39 -14.17
N ILE A 144 27.28 4.97 -14.34
CA ILE A 144 26.00 4.26 -14.19
C ILE A 144 25.84 3.17 -15.24
N ARG A 145 26.15 3.44 -16.51
CA ARG A 145 26.09 2.41 -17.57
C ARG A 145 26.97 1.21 -17.23
N ASP A 146 28.22 1.48 -16.87
CA ASP A 146 29.19 0.44 -16.53
C ASP A 146 28.73 -0.35 -15.28
N GLY A 147 28.14 0.33 -14.29
CA GLY A 147 27.54 -0.31 -13.12
C GLY A 147 26.36 -1.22 -13.45
N ILE A 148 25.44 -0.80 -14.34
CA ILE A 148 24.31 -1.63 -14.79
C ILE A 148 24.83 -2.88 -15.52
N MET A 149 25.84 -2.70 -16.38
CA MET A 149 26.47 -3.81 -17.09
C MET A 149 27.12 -4.81 -16.12
N GLU A 150 27.82 -4.32 -15.10
CA GLU A 150 28.48 -5.18 -14.11
C GLU A 150 27.48 -5.94 -13.23
N LEU A 151 26.39 -5.29 -12.83
CA LEU A 151 25.27 -5.96 -12.15
C LEU A 151 24.69 -7.10 -13.00
N GLY A 152 24.50 -6.88 -14.30
CA GLY A 152 24.04 -7.89 -15.25
C GLY A 152 25.01 -9.07 -15.36
N LYS A 153 26.31 -8.81 -15.51
CA LYS A 153 27.35 -9.85 -15.55
C LYS A 153 27.41 -10.67 -14.27
N PHE A 154 27.33 -10.02 -13.12
CA PHE A 154 27.32 -10.69 -11.82
C PHE A 154 26.15 -11.69 -11.74
N ARG A 155 24.94 -11.25 -12.10
CA ARG A 155 23.74 -12.10 -12.12
C ARG A 155 23.87 -13.26 -13.11
N MET A 156 24.37 -13.02 -14.32
CA MET A 156 24.64 -14.10 -15.29
C MET A 156 25.68 -15.10 -14.79
N GLY A 157 26.74 -14.62 -14.13
CA GLY A 157 27.77 -15.47 -13.54
C GLY A 157 27.25 -16.40 -12.44
N ILE A 158 26.22 -16.00 -11.70
CA ILE A 158 25.52 -16.88 -10.75
C ILE A 158 24.82 -18.01 -11.52
N VAL A 159 24.06 -17.69 -12.57
CA VAL A 159 23.35 -18.69 -13.39
C VAL A 159 24.33 -19.66 -14.06
N ASP A 160 25.46 -19.18 -14.56
CA ASP A 160 26.46 -20.04 -15.21
C ASP A 160 27.10 -21.00 -14.20
N LYS A 161 27.50 -20.51 -13.01
CA LYS A 161 27.98 -21.37 -11.92
C LYS A 161 26.94 -22.39 -11.50
N ALA A 162 25.68 -21.97 -11.51
CA ALA A 162 24.60 -22.80 -11.06
C ALA A 162 24.31 -23.98 -12.00
N ARG A 163 24.47 -23.80 -13.32
CA ARG A 163 24.37 -24.92 -14.29
C ARG A 163 25.33 -26.05 -13.95
N PHE A 164 26.58 -25.73 -13.60
CA PHE A 164 27.55 -26.75 -13.19
C PHE A 164 27.10 -27.50 -11.93
N ILE A 165 26.51 -26.83 -10.94
CA ILE A 165 26.00 -27.46 -9.72
C ILE A 165 24.82 -28.39 -10.04
N LEU A 166 23.94 -27.99 -10.96
CA LEU A 166 22.77 -28.79 -11.34
C LEU A 166 23.14 -30.04 -12.13
N ASP A 167 24.19 -29.99 -12.95
CA ASP A 167 24.69 -31.15 -13.70
C ASP A 167 25.22 -32.27 -12.77
N GLU A 168 25.56 -31.93 -11.51
CA GLU A 168 25.97 -32.89 -10.48
C GLU A 168 24.80 -33.52 -9.71
N ILE A 169 23.56 -33.04 -9.92
CA ILE A 169 22.36 -33.55 -9.24
C ILE A 169 21.76 -34.68 -10.08
N ARG A 170 21.63 -35.87 -9.49
CA ARG A 170 20.99 -37.00 -10.17
C ARG A 170 19.47 -36.89 -10.13
N ASP A 171 18.79 -37.44 -11.13
CA ASP A 171 17.32 -37.46 -11.20
C ASP A 171 16.66 -38.21 -10.02
N ASP A 172 17.38 -39.15 -9.40
CA ASP A 172 16.93 -39.91 -8.23
C ASP A 172 17.26 -39.22 -6.89
N GLU A 173 18.08 -38.17 -6.90
CA GLU A 173 18.50 -37.44 -5.70
C GLU A 173 17.42 -36.42 -5.30
N ARG A 174 16.88 -36.56 -4.09
CA ARG A 174 15.92 -35.58 -3.54
C ARG A 174 16.67 -34.34 -3.07
N VAL A 175 16.34 -33.19 -3.63
CA VAL A 175 17.00 -31.92 -3.34
C VAL A 175 16.00 -30.93 -2.77
N ILE A 176 16.35 -30.31 -1.65
CA ILE A 176 15.57 -29.23 -1.06
C ILE A 176 15.99 -27.92 -1.71
N VAL A 177 15.02 -27.18 -2.24
CA VAL A 177 15.25 -25.86 -2.84
C VAL A 177 14.72 -24.78 -1.93
N ILE A 178 15.61 -23.99 -1.36
CA ILE A 178 15.24 -22.85 -0.52
C ILE A 178 14.80 -21.69 -1.41
N LEU A 179 13.54 -21.29 -1.26
CA LEU A 179 12.94 -20.13 -1.92
C LEU A 179 12.85 -18.97 -0.92
N GLY A 180 13.13 -17.76 -1.38
CA GLY A 180 13.06 -16.59 -0.53
C GLY A 180 13.66 -15.37 -1.19
N ARG A 181 13.62 -14.24 -0.50
CA ARG A 181 14.33 -13.04 -0.93
C ARG A 181 15.82 -13.19 -0.63
N PRO A 182 16.73 -12.45 -1.29
CA PRO A 182 18.17 -12.60 -1.10
C PRO A 182 18.61 -12.53 0.37
N TYR A 183 17.99 -11.65 1.14
CA TYR A 183 18.24 -11.55 2.58
C TYR A 183 17.76 -12.78 3.38
N ASN A 184 16.76 -13.54 2.92
CA ASN A 184 16.35 -14.81 3.51
C ASN A 184 17.23 -15.99 3.06
N LEU A 185 17.89 -15.87 1.90
CA LEU A 185 18.72 -16.94 1.36
C LEU A 185 20.12 -16.91 1.95
N TYR A 186 20.68 -15.71 2.13
CA TYR A 186 22.12 -15.54 2.41
C TYR A 186 22.44 -14.92 3.78
N HIS A 187 21.49 -14.29 4.47
CA HIS A 187 21.76 -13.64 5.75
C HIS A 187 21.51 -14.58 6.93
N ARG A 188 22.57 -14.93 7.68
CA ARG A 188 22.55 -15.92 8.78
C ARG A 188 21.53 -15.63 9.88
N ILE A 189 21.34 -14.36 10.25
CA ILE A 189 20.33 -13.99 11.26
C ILE A 189 18.90 -14.24 10.75
N LEU A 190 18.64 -13.98 9.47
CA LEU A 190 17.27 -14.06 8.91
C LEU A 190 16.91 -15.48 8.49
N ASN A 191 17.90 -16.28 8.10
CA ASN A 191 17.68 -17.66 7.68
C ASN A 191 17.95 -18.69 8.80
N LEU A 192 18.43 -18.24 9.97
CA LEU A 192 18.73 -19.07 11.15
C LEU A 192 19.63 -20.28 10.86
N ASN A 193 20.50 -20.20 9.84
CA ASN A 193 21.30 -21.32 9.33
C ASN A 193 20.47 -22.57 8.97
N ILE A 194 19.22 -22.38 8.50
CA ILE A 194 18.37 -23.46 7.98
C ILE A 194 19.07 -24.28 6.87
N PRO A 195 19.83 -23.70 5.93
CA PRO A 195 20.58 -24.51 4.95
C PRO A 195 21.48 -25.55 5.63
N ASP A 196 22.31 -25.13 6.59
CA ASP A 196 23.23 -26.02 7.32
C ASP A 196 22.48 -27.12 8.09
N LEU A 197 21.32 -26.78 8.65
CA LEU A 197 20.46 -27.75 9.34
C LEU A 197 19.94 -28.82 8.38
N VAL A 198 19.45 -28.45 7.20
CA VAL A 198 18.97 -29.39 6.18
C VAL A 198 20.10 -30.32 5.72
N GLU A 199 21.30 -29.78 5.50
CA GLU A 199 22.49 -30.58 5.14
C GLU A 199 22.87 -31.55 6.25
N SER A 200 22.83 -31.12 7.52
CA SER A 200 23.12 -31.99 8.67
C SER A 200 22.16 -33.16 8.81
N LEU A 201 20.94 -33.04 8.27
CA LEU A 201 19.92 -34.08 8.21
C LEU A 201 20.07 -34.99 6.97
N GLY A 202 21.13 -34.81 6.17
CA GLY A 202 21.49 -35.71 5.07
C GLY A 202 20.86 -35.36 3.72
N TYR A 203 20.27 -34.18 3.56
CA TYR A 203 19.67 -33.74 2.31
C TYR A 203 20.54 -32.71 1.60
N LYS A 204 20.67 -32.83 0.27
CA LYS A 204 21.25 -31.79 -0.56
C LYS A 204 20.31 -30.58 -0.56
N VAL A 205 20.85 -29.40 -0.32
CA VAL A 205 20.11 -28.14 -0.32
C VAL A 205 20.71 -27.16 -1.31
N ILE A 206 19.84 -26.45 -2.04
CA ILE A 206 20.26 -25.37 -2.96
C ILE A 206 19.35 -24.16 -2.79
N ASN A 207 19.88 -22.97 -3.05
CA ASN A 207 19.07 -21.74 -3.09
C ASN A 207 18.40 -21.57 -4.46
N MET A 208 17.26 -20.89 -4.50
CA MET A 208 16.48 -20.67 -5.72
C MET A 208 17.24 -19.99 -6.87
N ASP A 209 18.29 -19.22 -6.55
CA ASP A 209 19.14 -18.53 -7.53
C ASP A 209 20.02 -19.49 -8.34
N ILE A 210 20.17 -20.74 -7.85
CA ILE A 210 20.90 -21.80 -8.55
C ILE A 210 20.00 -22.42 -9.65
N LEU A 211 18.68 -22.34 -9.51
CA LEU A 211 17.83 -22.86 -10.57
C LEU A 211 17.89 -21.95 -11.80
N PRO A 212 17.90 -22.49 -13.03
CA PRO A 212 17.67 -21.70 -14.23
C PRO A 212 16.24 -21.20 -14.28
N ASP A 213 16.05 -20.15 -15.05
CA ASP A 213 14.75 -19.55 -15.32
C ASP A 213 14.04 -20.33 -16.44
N GLU A 214 13.46 -21.50 -16.12
CA GLU A 214 12.75 -22.34 -17.11
C GLU A 214 11.30 -21.89 -17.40
N VAL A 215 10.76 -21.04 -16.53
CA VAL A 215 9.40 -20.49 -16.62
C VAL A 215 9.51 -19.00 -16.94
N ASP A 216 8.68 -18.51 -17.85
CA ASP A 216 8.68 -17.09 -18.20
C ASP A 216 7.80 -16.28 -17.24
N ASN A 217 8.13 -15.00 -17.06
CA ASN A 217 7.28 -14.10 -16.28
C ASN A 217 5.86 -14.00 -16.86
N LYS A 218 5.70 -14.21 -18.17
CA LYS A 218 4.40 -14.28 -18.83
C LYS A 218 3.51 -15.38 -18.24
N GLU A 219 4.05 -16.58 -18.02
CA GLU A 219 3.29 -17.68 -17.42
C GLU A 219 2.80 -17.29 -16.02
N ILE A 220 3.64 -16.65 -15.21
CA ILE A 220 3.25 -16.20 -13.86
C ILE A 220 2.16 -15.12 -13.92
N VAL A 221 2.27 -14.17 -14.84
CA VAL A 221 1.28 -13.10 -15.00
C VAL A 221 -0.05 -13.61 -15.56
N ASP A 222 -0.04 -14.64 -16.40
CA ASP A 222 -1.27 -15.27 -16.89
C ASP A 222 -2.02 -15.98 -15.75
N LEU A 223 -1.30 -16.56 -14.78
CA LEU A 223 -1.86 -17.24 -13.59
C LEU A 223 -2.25 -16.26 -12.48
N TYR A 224 -1.43 -15.24 -12.27
CA TYR A 224 -1.54 -14.26 -11.20
C TYR A 224 -1.36 -12.86 -11.81
N PRO A 225 -2.42 -12.33 -12.46
CA PRO A 225 -2.40 -10.99 -13.02
C PRO A 225 -1.93 -9.98 -12.00
N ASP A 226 -1.17 -9.01 -12.51
CA ASP A 226 -0.63 -7.91 -11.72
C ASP A 226 0.33 -8.33 -10.61
N MET A 227 0.98 -9.50 -10.65
CA MET A 227 2.15 -9.78 -9.81
C MET A 227 3.31 -8.83 -10.17
N TYR A 228 3.26 -7.58 -9.70
CA TYR A 228 4.21 -6.51 -10.05
C TYR A 228 5.46 -6.51 -9.17
N TRP A 229 5.52 -7.34 -8.11
CA TRP A 229 6.71 -7.40 -7.28
C TRP A 229 7.79 -8.26 -7.94
N TYR A 230 8.98 -7.68 -8.15
CA TYR A 230 10.12 -8.37 -8.75
C TYR A 230 10.43 -9.72 -8.08
N GLN A 231 10.53 -9.73 -6.75
CA GLN A 231 10.82 -10.96 -6.01
C GLN A 231 9.62 -11.92 -5.97
N GLY A 232 8.39 -11.40 -6.07
CA GLY A 232 7.19 -12.24 -6.18
C GLY A 232 7.17 -13.02 -7.49
N GLN A 233 7.50 -12.36 -8.61
CA GLN A 233 7.67 -13.00 -9.91
C GLN A 233 8.74 -14.10 -9.85
N ARG A 234 9.93 -13.79 -9.32
CA ARG A 234 11.02 -14.78 -9.19
C ARG A 234 10.61 -15.99 -8.35
N ILE A 235 10.05 -15.79 -7.17
CA ILE A 235 9.68 -16.90 -6.26
C ILE A 235 8.62 -17.81 -6.91
N LEU A 236 7.55 -17.24 -7.48
CA LEU A 236 6.49 -18.03 -8.11
C LEU A 236 6.97 -18.74 -9.38
N LYS A 237 7.84 -18.11 -10.16
CA LYS A 237 8.50 -18.71 -11.31
C LYS A 237 9.32 -19.93 -10.93
N LYS A 238 10.11 -19.85 -9.86
CA LYS A 238 10.86 -21.00 -9.34
C LYS A 238 9.94 -22.07 -8.78
N ALA A 239 8.90 -21.69 -8.04
CA ALA A 239 7.92 -22.64 -7.54
C ALA A 239 7.25 -23.43 -8.67
N LEU A 240 6.88 -22.76 -9.78
CA LEU A 240 6.25 -23.42 -10.94
C LEU A 240 7.23 -24.31 -11.72
N ALA A 241 8.51 -23.94 -11.78
CA ALA A 241 9.54 -24.82 -12.34
C ALA A 241 9.73 -26.07 -11.46
N ILE A 242 9.83 -25.89 -10.14
CA ILE A 242 10.00 -26.95 -9.16
C ILE A 242 8.81 -27.92 -9.17
N SER A 243 7.58 -27.43 -9.31
CA SER A 243 6.39 -28.28 -9.35
C SER A 243 6.36 -29.23 -10.56
N LYS A 244 7.13 -28.94 -11.62
CA LYS A 244 7.27 -29.78 -12.82
C LYS A 244 8.40 -30.81 -12.72
N LYS A 245 9.31 -30.69 -11.76
CA LYS A 245 10.45 -31.61 -11.56
C LYS A 245 10.12 -32.60 -10.44
N PRO A 246 10.34 -33.92 -10.57
CA PRO A 246 9.94 -34.88 -9.53
C PRO A 246 10.82 -34.82 -8.26
N ASN A 247 12.10 -34.50 -8.41
CA ASN A 247 13.11 -34.63 -7.35
C ASN A 247 13.43 -33.34 -6.55
N LEU A 248 12.88 -32.18 -6.95
CA LEU A 248 13.13 -30.88 -6.28
C LEU A 248 11.99 -30.48 -5.33
N PHE A 249 12.24 -30.22 -4.05
CA PHE A 249 11.19 -29.92 -3.07
C PHE A 249 11.35 -28.51 -2.48
N PRO A 250 10.33 -27.63 -2.56
CA PRO A 250 10.49 -26.24 -2.17
C PRO A 250 10.34 -26.03 -0.65
N LEU A 251 11.28 -25.29 -0.07
CA LEU A 251 11.24 -24.76 1.29
C LEU A 251 11.28 -23.22 1.21
N VAL A 252 10.17 -22.55 1.51
CA VAL A 252 10.09 -21.08 1.49
C VAL A 252 10.48 -20.52 2.86
N ILE A 253 11.46 -19.62 2.88
CA ILE A 253 11.76 -18.77 4.04
C ILE A 253 11.09 -17.41 3.80
N SER A 254 10.08 -17.12 4.61
CA SER A 254 9.33 -15.86 4.65
C SER A 254 9.53 -15.19 6.02
N ASN A 255 8.95 -14.02 6.25
CA ASN A 255 9.04 -13.30 7.53
C ASN A 255 7.67 -12.82 7.98
N PHE A 256 7.46 -12.77 9.29
CA PHE A 256 6.30 -12.11 9.88
C PHE A 256 6.19 -10.66 9.40
N SER A 257 4.95 -10.19 9.18
CA SER A 257 4.63 -8.87 8.63
C SER A 257 5.20 -8.59 7.21
N CYS A 258 5.63 -9.62 6.46
CA CYS A 258 6.04 -9.43 5.07
C CYS A 258 4.84 -9.16 4.15
N GLY A 259 4.76 -7.94 3.61
CA GLY A 259 3.58 -7.53 2.86
C GLY A 259 3.34 -8.19 1.51
N PRO A 260 4.33 -8.35 0.62
CA PRO A 260 4.11 -9.11 -0.61
C PRO A 260 3.74 -10.58 -0.35
N ASP A 261 4.32 -11.16 0.69
CA ASP A 261 4.16 -12.58 1.01
C ASP A 261 2.76 -12.88 1.56
N SER A 262 2.02 -11.85 2.03
CA SER A 262 0.62 -12.02 2.42
C SER A 262 -0.30 -12.44 1.26
N PHE A 263 0.09 -12.18 0.01
CA PHE A 263 -0.64 -12.65 -1.18
C PHE A 263 0.14 -13.76 -1.89
N MET A 264 1.46 -13.60 -2.02
CA MET A 264 2.32 -14.52 -2.77
C MET A 264 2.32 -15.93 -2.18
N LEU A 265 2.28 -16.09 -0.84
CA LEU A 265 2.30 -17.43 -0.23
C LEU A 265 1.07 -18.26 -0.60
N SER A 266 -0.12 -17.66 -0.69
CA SER A 266 -1.31 -18.39 -1.15
C SER A 266 -1.19 -18.84 -2.61
N TYR A 267 -0.49 -18.07 -3.45
CA TYR A 267 -0.20 -18.44 -4.84
C TYR A 267 0.85 -19.55 -4.90
N PHE A 268 1.88 -19.49 -4.06
CA PHE A 268 2.87 -20.54 -3.90
C PHE A 268 2.26 -21.87 -3.46
N GLU A 269 1.37 -21.84 -2.47
CA GLU A 269 0.64 -23.03 -1.97
C GLU A 269 -0.25 -23.65 -3.06
N GLU A 270 -0.83 -22.81 -3.92
CA GLU A 270 -1.61 -23.25 -5.08
C GLU A 270 -0.74 -23.99 -6.10
N ILE A 271 0.41 -23.42 -6.47
CA ILE A 271 1.39 -24.04 -7.37
C ILE A 271 1.91 -25.37 -6.79
N SER A 272 2.19 -25.39 -5.48
CA SER A 272 2.87 -26.50 -4.82
C SER A 272 1.92 -27.59 -4.30
N ARG A 273 0.60 -27.47 -4.49
CA ARG A 273 -0.43 -28.33 -3.86
C ARG A 273 -0.20 -29.85 -4.00
N ASN A 274 0.37 -30.30 -5.12
CA ASN A 274 0.57 -31.74 -5.41
C ASN A 274 1.97 -32.24 -5.06
N LYS A 275 2.75 -31.45 -4.32
CA LYS A 275 4.13 -31.76 -3.95
C LYS A 275 4.40 -31.36 -2.50
N PRO A 276 5.18 -32.14 -1.72
CA PRO A 276 5.61 -31.70 -0.40
C PRO A 276 6.32 -30.36 -0.50
N TYR A 277 5.91 -29.40 0.33
CA TYR A 277 6.55 -28.11 0.49
C TYR A 277 6.55 -27.71 1.96
N LEU A 278 7.43 -26.78 2.32
CA LEU A 278 7.46 -26.18 3.65
C LEU A 278 7.49 -24.66 3.52
N ILE A 279 6.70 -23.96 4.33
CA ILE A 279 6.78 -22.51 4.48
C ILE A 279 7.17 -22.20 5.92
N LEU A 280 8.34 -21.60 6.10
CA LEU A 280 8.81 -21.14 7.39
C LEU A 280 8.72 -19.62 7.44
N GLU A 281 7.82 -19.12 8.30
CA GLU A 281 7.72 -17.69 8.61
C GLU A 281 8.64 -17.37 9.79
N MET A 282 9.69 -16.62 9.51
CA MET A 282 10.68 -16.17 10.49
C MET A 282 10.11 -15.02 11.30
N ASP A 283 10.32 -15.07 12.62
CA ASP A 283 10.00 -13.98 13.54
C ASP A 283 11.22 -13.70 14.44
N GLU A 284 11.28 -12.48 14.95
CA GLU A 284 12.32 -11.98 15.85
C GLU A 284 12.46 -12.83 17.13
N HIS A 285 11.35 -13.44 17.56
CA HIS A 285 11.27 -14.28 18.76
C HIS A 285 11.28 -15.79 18.46
N GLY A 286 11.47 -16.19 17.20
CA GLY A 286 11.40 -17.59 16.79
C GLY A 286 12.49 -18.45 17.46
N SER A 287 12.10 -19.59 18.07
CA SER A 287 13.07 -20.54 18.61
C SER A 287 13.58 -21.49 17.52
N ALA A 288 14.90 -21.71 17.50
CA ALA A 288 15.53 -22.62 16.54
C ALA A 288 14.94 -24.05 16.60
N THR A 289 14.58 -24.51 17.81
CA THR A 289 13.97 -25.83 18.03
C THR A 289 12.60 -25.98 17.36
N GLY A 290 11.78 -24.92 17.32
CA GLY A 290 10.46 -24.96 16.68
C GLY A 290 10.54 -25.09 15.16
N TYR A 291 11.58 -24.53 14.53
CA TYR A 291 11.80 -24.68 13.10
C TYR A 291 12.36 -26.05 12.75
N GLN A 292 13.26 -26.60 13.57
CA GLN A 292 13.86 -27.90 13.35
C GLN A 292 12.82 -29.02 13.23
N THR A 293 11.86 -29.11 14.15
CA THR A 293 10.83 -30.16 14.12
C THR A 293 9.94 -30.09 12.87
N ARG A 294 9.65 -28.87 12.38
CA ARG A 294 8.90 -28.65 11.14
C ARG A 294 9.70 -29.06 9.90
N ILE A 295 11.02 -28.85 9.93
CA ILE A 295 11.94 -29.29 8.88
C ILE A 295 12.02 -30.82 8.87
N GLU A 296 12.23 -31.45 10.02
CA GLU A 296 12.27 -32.93 10.14
C GLU A 296 10.98 -33.57 9.61
N ALA A 297 9.81 -33.04 10.00
CA ALA A 297 8.52 -33.50 9.50
C ALA A 297 8.38 -33.30 7.98
N PHE A 298 8.87 -32.19 7.44
CA PHE A 298 8.87 -31.95 5.99
C PHE A 298 9.76 -32.95 5.24
N LEU A 299 10.96 -33.21 5.75
CA LEU A 299 11.89 -34.16 5.16
C LEU A 299 11.32 -35.59 5.18
N ASP A 300 10.61 -35.97 6.24
CA ASP A 300 9.89 -37.25 6.29
C ASP A 300 8.82 -37.36 5.18
N MET A 301 8.06 -36.29 4.92
CA MET A 301 7.12 -36.26 3.78
C MET A 301 7.83 -36.38 2.43
N VAL A 302 9.00 -35.77 2.29
CA VAL A 302 9.82 -35.82 1.07
C VAL A 302 10.31 -37.24 0.80
N GLU A 303 10.74 -37.97 1.83
CA GLU A 303 11.20 -39.35 1.70
C GLU A 303 10.06 -40.29 1.27
N HIS A 304 8.86 -40.11 1.82
CA HIS A 304 7.69 -40.92 1.48
C HIS A 304 6.96 -40.49 0.20
N TYR A 305 7.36 -39.39 -0.42
CA TYR A 305 6.71 -38.88 -1.62
C TYR A 305 6.87 -39.84 -2.81
N ARG A 306 5.75 -40.07 -3.50
CA ARG A 306 5.68 -40.79 -4.76
C ARG A 306 5.01 -39.88 -5.80
N ILE A 307 5.55 -39.89 -7.02
CA ILE A 307 5.03 -39.08 -8.12
C ILE A 307 3.60 -39.55 -8.43
N PRO A 308 2.58 -38.68 -8.38
CA PRO A 308 1.21 -39.08 -8.68
C PRO A 308 1.07 -39.47 -10.17
N GLU A 309 0.36 -40.57 -10.48
CA GLU A 309 0.15 -41.06 -11.86
C GLU A 309 -0.69 -40.11 -12.73
N LYS A 310 -1.52 -39.26 -12.12
CA LYS A 310 -2.30 -38.21 -12.80
C LYS A 310 -2.36 -36.97 -11.93
N THR A 311 -1.72 -35.90 -12.37
CA THR A 311 -1.95 -34.55 -11.84
C THR A 311 -2.69 -33.74 -12.90
N SER A 312 -4.02 -33.83 -12.95
CA SER A 312 -4.83 -32.84 -13.67
C SER A 312 -5.20 -31.70 -12.71
N TYR A 313 -4.21 -30.91 -12.30
CA TYR A 313 -4.53 -29.66 -11.63
C TYR A 313 -5.06 -28.68 -12.68
N GLN A 314 -6.35 -28.39 -12.64
CA GLN A 314 -6.92 -27.30 -13.41
C GLN A 314 -6.70 -26.00 -12.64
N ILE A 315 -5.90 -25.12 -13.21
CA ILE A 315 -5.75 -23.76 -12.71
C ILE A 315 -7.13 -23.09 -12.71
N PRO A 316 -7.60 -22.57 -11.56
CA PRO A 316 -8.85 -21.85 -11.47
C PRO A 316 -8.86 -20.70 -12.49
N GLN A 317 -9.90 -20.64 -13.31
CA GLN A 317 -10.07 -19.54 -14.25
C GLN A 317 -10.43 -18.28 -13.46
N LEU A 318 -9.63 -17.23 -13.62
CA LEU A 318 -9.91 -15.95 -12.98
C LEU A 318 -11.12 -15.29 -13.65
N ASN A 319 -12.10 -14.88 -12.84
CA ASN A 319 -13.28 -14.15 -13.28
C ASN A 319 -13.10 -12.65 -13.01
N ILE A 320 -12.15 -12.06 -13.74
CA ILE A 320 -11.79 -10.64 -13.62
C ILE A 320 -12.12 -9.93 -14.93
N MET A 321 -12.82 -8.82 -14.83
CA MET A 321 -13.23 -7.97 -15.93
C MET A 321 -12.51 -6.63 -15.84
N TYR A 322 -12.02 -6.11 -16.97
CA TYR A 322 -11.21 -4.89 -16.97
C TYR A 322 -11.88 -3.71 -17.67
N ARG A 323 -12.94 -3.93 -18.47
CA ARG A 323 -13.65 -2.86 -19.17
C ARG A 323 -15.13 -2.91 -18.84
N LEU A 324 -15.70 -1.74 -18.59
CA LEU A 324 -17.11 -1.63 -18.22
C LEU A 324 -18.04 -2.19 -19.31
N LYS A 325 -17.66 -2.05 -20.59
CA LYS A 325 -18.40 -2.62 -21.73
C LYS A 325 -18.48 -4.15 -21.74
N ASP A 326 -17.64 -4.83 -20.97
CA ASP A 326 -17.67 -6.28 -20.87
C ASP A 326 -18.82 -6.75 -19.92
N ILE A 327 -19.42 -5.82 -19.15
CA ILE A 327 -20.58 -6.06 -18.28
C ILE A 327 -21.88 -6.11 -19.11
N LYS A 328 -22.72 -7.12 -18.86
CA LYS A 328 -23.97 -7.38 -19.57
C LYS A 328 -25.19 -6.84 -18.80
N ASP A 329 -26.31 -6.67 -19.48
CA ASP A 329 -27.54 -6.08 -18.91
C ASP A 329 -28.09 -6.80 -17.67
N ASN A 330 -27.96 -8.13 -17.58
CA ASN A 330 -28.43 -8.92 -16.41
C ASN A 330 -27.37 -9.03 -15.29
N THR A 331 -26.75 -7.91 -14.93
CA THR A 331 -25.64 -7.89 -13.96
C THR A 331 -25.83 -6.83 -12.90
N LYS A 332 -25.72 -7.22 -11.63
CA LYS A 332 -25.67 -6.31 -10.48
C LYS A 332 -24.23 -5.86 -10.24
N ILE A 333 -24.03 -4.56 -10.17
CA ILE A 333 -22.73 -3.96 -9.91
C ILE A 333 -22.72 -3.44 -8.47
N TRP A 334 -21.82 -3.97 -7.65
CA TRP A 334 -21.67 -3.63 -6.24
C TRP A 334 -20.46 -2.74 -6.03
N ILE A 335 -20.69 -1.53 -5.51
CA ILE A 335 -19.67 -0.55 -5.16
C ILE A 335 -19.36 -0.71 -3.66
N PRO A 336 -18.11 -1.06 -3.28
CA PRO A 336 -17.72 -1.19 -1.88
C PRO A 336 -17.97 0.09 -1.08
N GLN A 337 -18.26 -0.04 0.22
CA GLN A 337 -18.53 1.08 1.13
C GLN A 337 -17.25 1.83 1.54
N ILE A 338 -16.43 2.27 0.57
CA ILE A 338 -15.14 2.93 0.82
C ILE A 338 -15.27 4.28 1.54
N HIS A 339 -16.40 4.97 1.39
CA HIS A 339 -16.70 6.27 1.98
C HIS A 339 -18.17 6.29 2.44
N PRO A 340 -18.58 7.09 3.44
CA PRO A 340 -19.95 7.03 3.96
C PRO A 340 -21.01 7.40 2.92
N TYR A 341 -20.71 8.31 1.98
CA TYR A 341 -21.71 8.89 1.05
C TYR A 341 -21.45 8.58 -0.44
N THR A 342 -20.18 8.46 -0.84
CA THR A 342 -19.78 8.39 -2.25
C THR A 342 -20.33 7.15 -2.97
N PRO A 343 -20.31 5.93 -2.38
CA PRO A 343 -20.86 4.73 -3.02
C PRO A 343 -22.35 4.84 -3.37
N GLN A 344 -23.15 5.50 -2.53
CA GLN A 344 -24.58 5.73 -2.74
C GLN A 344 -24.81 6.66 -3.95
N LEU A 345 -24.13 7.81 -3.96
CA LEU A 345 -24.18 8.79 -5.04
C LEU A 345 -23.66 8.22 -6.37
N TRP A 346 -22.59 7.42 -6.30
CA TRP A 346 -22.03 6.76 -7.48
C TRP A 346 -22.98 5.70 -8.03
N ALA A 347 -23.60 4.87 -7.19
CA ALA A 347 -24.58 3.89 -7.62
C ALA A 347 -25.79 4.57 -8.29
N ALA A 348 -26.33 5.64 -7.69
CA ALA A 348 -27.40 6.45 -8.29
C ALA A 348 -27.01 7.02 -9.67
N THR A 349 -25.77 7.52 -9.78
CA THR A 349 -25.22 8.00 -11.04
C THR A 349 -25.16 6.90 -12.10
N LEU A 350 -24.68 5.70 -11.76
CA LEU A 350 -24.60 4.59 -12.71
C LEU A 350 -26.00 4.10 -13.16
N ARG A 351 -26.98 4.10 -12.26
CA ARG A 351 -28.39 3.78 -12.59
C ARG A 351 -28.99 4.75 -13.60
N ARG A 352 -28.68 6.05 -13.49
CA ARG A 352 -29.05 7.06 -14.51
C ARG A 352 -28.52 6.70 -15.91
N PHE A 353 -27.37 6.05 -16.00
CA PHE A 353 -26.77 5.60 -17.25
C PHE A 353 -27.18 4.17 -17.67
N GLY A 354 -28.16 3.58 -17.00
CA GLY A 354 -28.73 2.28 -17.35
C GLY A 354 -28.04 1.06 -16.74
N TYR A 355 -27.10 1.25 -15.81
CA TYR A 355 -26.45 0.14 -15.11
C TYR A 355 -27.19 -0.22 -13.83
N ASN A 356 -27.36 -1.52 -13.55
CA ASN A 356 -27.97 -1.99 -12.31
C ASN A 356 -26.96 -1.97 -11.15
N ALA A 357 -26.71 -0.78 -10.59
CA ALA A 357 -25.65 -0.54 -9.60
C ALA A 357 -26.19 -0.28 -8.18
N PHE A 358 -25.47 -0.78 -7.19
CA PHE A 358 -25.78 -0.69 -5.75
C PHE A 358 -24.50 -0.40 -4.95
N ASN A 359 -24.63 0.28 -3.82
CA ASN A 359 -23.60 0.24 -2.79
C ASN A 359 -23.69 -1.08 -2.00
N THR A 360 -22.60 -1.51 -1.37
CA THR A 360 -22.63 -2.71 -0.51
C THR A 360 -23.29 -2.47 0.84
N GLY A 361 -23.39 -1.21 1.29
CA GLY A 361 -23.79 -0.83 2.64
C GLY A 361 -22.68 -1.06 3.67
N GLU A 362 -22.90 -0.57 4.90
CA GLU A 362 -21.94 -0.73 6.00
C GLU A 362 -21.64 -2.20 6.30
N GLU A 363 -20.38 -2.47 6.61
CA GLU A 363 -19.89 -3.79 6.96
C GLU A 363 -20.10 -4.12 8.43
N THR A 364 -20.26 -5.40 8.72
CA THR A 364 -20.43 -5.95 10.07
C THR A 364 -19.21 -6.77 10.51
N GLY A 365 -19.10 -7.00 11.82
CA GLY A 365 -18.07 -7.89 12.37
C GLY A 365 -18.11 -9.30 11.78
N ASP A 366 -19.30 -9.85 11.57
CA ASP A 366 -19.49 -11.18 10.97
C ASP A 366 -19.01 -11.23 9.51
N GLU A 367 -19.26 -10.17 8.74
CA GLU A 367 -18.78 -10.06 7.36
C GLU A 367 -17.25 -9.92 7.30
N CYS A 368 -16.66 -9.15 8.21
CA CYS A 368 -15.20 -9.07 8.36
C CYS A 368 -14.59 -10.45 8.69
N MET A 369 -15.18 -11.18 9.64
CA MET A 369 -14.73 -12.53 10.00
C MET A 369 -14.92 -13.53 8.86
N LEU A 370 -16.02 -13.43 8.12
CA LEU A 370 -16.25 -14.24 6.92
C LEU A 370 -15.13 -14.00 5.89
N GLY A 371 -14.80 -12.74 5.61
CA GLY A 371 -13.70 -12.39 4.72
C GLY A 371 -12.35 -12.95 5.18
N LYS A 372 -12.02 -12.75 6.47
CA LYS A 372 -10.80 -13.28 7.09
C LYS A 372 -10.69 -14.80 6.99
N SER A 373 -11.80 -15.54 7.08
CA SER A 373 -11.80 -17.01 6.95
C SER A 373 -11.35 -17.53 5.58
N PHE A 374 -11.36 -16.69 4.55
CA PHE A 374 -10.83 -17.02 3.21
C PHE A 374 -9.42 -16.48 2.95
N CYS A 375 -8.89 -15.67 3.86
CA CYS A 375 -7.55 -15.09 3.81
C CYS A 375 -6.57 -15.92 4.65
N ARG A 376 -5.25 -15.74 4.44
CA ARG A 376 -4.21 -16.32 5.32
C ARG A 376 -4.17 -15.62 6.69
N GLY A 377 -4.71 -14.41 6.77
CA GLY A 377 -4.73 -13.57 7.97
C GLY A 377 -3.61 -12.54 8.02
N SER A 378 -2.77 -12.49 6.98
CA SER A 378 -1.70 -11.50 6.82
C SER A 378 -2.00 -10.44 5.77
N GLU A 379 -3.09 -10.60 5.00
CA GLU A 379 -3.60 -9.64 4.03
C GLU A 379 -4.12 -8.35 4.69
N CYS A 380 -4.20 -7.27 3.93
CA CYS A 380 -4.71 -5.99 4.45
C CYS A 380 -6.20 -6.11 4.86
N LEU A 381 -6.59 -5.46 5.96
CA LEU A 381 -7.99 -5.41 6.42
C LEU A 381 -8.99 -5.06 5.30
N PRO A 382 -8.77 -4.02 4.46
CA PRO A 382 -9.67 -3.73 3.34
C PRO A 382 -9.92 -4.91 2.39
N ALA A 383 -8.93 -5.79 2.16
CA ALA A 383 -9.11 -6.96 1.30
C ALA A 383 -10.13 -7.94 1.90
N ALA A 384 -10.04 -8.17 3.21
CA ALA A 384 -10.93 -9.06 3.96
C ALA A 384 -12.33 -8.46 4.13
N VAL A 385 -12.43 -7.17 4.49
CA VAL A 385 -13.71 -6.48 4.69
C VAL A 385 -14.53 -6.47 3.40
N THR A 386 -13.92 -6.04 2.29
CA THR A 386 -14.64 -5.91 1.02
C THR A 386 -15.07 -7.26 0.44
N ILE A 387 -14.22 -8.30 0.52
CA ILE A 387 -14.62 -9.63 0.04
C ILE A 387 -15.62 -10.29 0.98
N GLY A 388 -15.50 -10.10 2.30
CA GLY A 388 -16.42 -10.63 3.28
C GLY A 388 -17.84 -10.10 3.09
N LYS A 389 -17.96 -8.78 2.91
CA LYS A 389 -19.23 -8.12 2.57
C LYS A 389 -19.81 -8.65 1.26
N PHE A 390 -18.99 -8.74 0.22
CA PHE A 390 -19.46 -9.24 -1.08
C PHE A 390 -19.88 -10.71 -1.04
N LEU A 391 -19.17 -11.56 -0.29
CA LEU A 391 -19.55 -12.96 -0.07
C LEU A 391 -20.91 -13.08 0.65
N SER A 392 -21.18 -12.23 1.63
CA SER A 392 -22.47 -12.17 2.32
C SER A 392 -23.61 -11.86 1.34
N ILE A 393 -23.43 -10.81 0.52
CA ILE A 393 -24.38 -10.42 -0.53
C ILE A 393 -24.59 -11.55 -1.54
N ALA A 394 -23.50 -12.11 -2.09
CA ALA A 394 -23.56 -13.12 -3.15
C ALA A 394 -24.07 -14.49 -2.65
N LYS A 395 -23.96 -14.80 -1.35
CA LYS A 395 -24.59 -16.00 -0.76
C LYS A 395 -26.09 -15.80 -0.60
N ASN A 396 -26.53 -14.60 -0.20
CA ASN A 396 -27.95 -14.27 -0.12
C ASN A 396 -28.61 -14.20 -1.51
N SER A 397 -27.84 -13.95 -2.58
CA SER A 397 -28.32 -14.00 -3.96
C SER A 397 -28.46 -15.42 -4.53
N LYS A 398 -27.84 -16.47 -3.95
CA LYS A 398 -28.06 -17.88 -4.36
C LYS A 398 -29.52 -18.36 -4.23
N ALA A 399 -30.37 -17.60 -3.53
CA ALA A 399 -31.82 -17.82 -3.45
C ALA A 399 -32.61 -17.16 -4.61
N ARG A 400 -31.93 -16.49 -5.56
CA ARG A 400 -32.52 -15.74 -6.69
C ARG A 400 -32.12 -16.38 -8.04
N ASP A 401 -32.67 -15.84 -9.13
CA ASP A 401 -32.61 -16.36 -10.49
C ASP A 401 -31.20 -16.79 -10.94
N LYS A 402 -31.10 -17.94 -11.64
CA LYS A 402 -29.83 -18.58 -12.03
C LYS A 402 -29.03 -17.78 -13.05
N ASP A 403 -29.68 -16.86 -13.76
CA ASP A 403 -29.07 -16.07 -14.84
C ASP A 403 -28.48 -14.73 -14.36
N GLU A 404 -28.74 -14.33 -13.11
CA GLU A 404 -28.23 -13.07 -12.55
C GLU A 404 -26.76 -13.20 -12.13
N LYS A 405 -25.96 -12.18 -12.45
CA LYS A 405 -24.55 -12.10 -12.06
C LYS A 405 -24.29 -10.96 -11.08
N ASP A 406 -23.46 -11.22 -10.08
CA ASP A 406 -22.98 -10.22 -9.14
C ASP A 406 -21.54 -9.83 -9.48
N ILE A 407 -21.27 -8.53 -9.62
CA ILE A 407 -19.93 -7.99 -9.87
C ILE A 407 -19.55 -7.04 -8.75
N LEU A 408 -18.42 -7.29 -8.10
CA LEU A 408 -17.80 -6.33 -7.19
C LEU A 408 -16.90 -5.39 -7.99
N ILE A 409 -17.09 -4.07 -7.86
CA ILE A 409 -16.08 -3.11 -8.32
C ILE A 409 -14.93 -3.12 -7.32
N MET A 410 -13.75 -3.52 -7.78
CA MET A 410 -12.52 -3.42 -7.00
C MET A 410 -11.43 -2.83 -7.88
N PRO A 411 -11.26 -1.49 -7.90
CA PRO A 411 -10.18 -0.86 -8.64
C PRO A 411 -8.83 -1.40 -8.19
N ARG A 412 -7.80 -1.17 -9.00
CA ARG A 412 -6.44 -1.59 -8.68
C ARG A 412 -5.42 -0.51 -9.01
N ALA A 413 -4.34 -0.49 -8.24
CA ALA A 413 -3.12 0.22 -8.55
C ALA A 413 -2.01 -0.79 -8.89
N GLU A 414 -1.15 -0.53 -9.87
CA GLU A 414 -0.08 -1.46 -10.29
C GLU A 414 1.16 -1.39 -9.38
N GLY A 415 0.95 -1.40 -8.05
CA GLY A 415 1.97 -1.40 -7.01
C GLY A 415 2.39 -0.01 -6.51
N PRO A 416 3.38 0.08 -5.60
CA PRO A 416 4.10 -1.04 -4.96
C PRO A 416 3.36 -1.65 -3.75
N CYS A 417 2.29 -1.02 -3.25
CA CYS A 417 1.50 -1.50 -2.10
C CYS A 417 0.67 -2.74 -2.46
N ARG A 418 0.04 -3.41 -1.48
CA ARG A 418 -0.68 -4.69 -1.70
C ARG A 418 -1.97 -4.59 -2.52
N TYR A 419 -2.50 -3.39 -2.71
CA TYR A 419 -3.82 -3.15 -3.31
C TYR A 419 -3.98 -3.80 -4.69
N GLY A 420 -2.94 -3.75 -5.53
CA GLY A 420 -3.00 -4.34 -6.87
C GLY A 420 -3.17 -5.87 -6.91
N GLN A 421 -3.06 -6.58 -5.79
CA GLN A 421 -3.32 -8.02 -5.72
C GLN A 421 -4.77 -8.38 -5.35
N TYR A 422 -5.60 -7.39 -4.99
CA TYR A 422 -6.93 -7.66 -4.44
C TYR A 422 -7.81 -8.40 -5.43
N ALA A 423 -7.88 -7.96 -6.69
CA ALA A 423 -8.73 -8.60 -7.70
C ALA A 423 -8.36 -10.07 -7.94
N THR A 424 -7.06 -10.38 -8.03
CA THR A 424 -6.56 -11.75 -8.18
C THR A 424 -6.92 -12.63 -6.97
N LEU A 425 -6.68 -12.13 -5.75
CA LEU A 425 -7.05 -12.85 -4.53
C LEU A 425 -8.57 -13.06 -4.44
N GLN A 426 -9.35 -12.00 -4.62
CA GLN A 426 -10.80 -12.02 -4.48
C GLN A 426 -11.45 -12.93 -5.52
N SER A 427 -11.01 -12.90 -6.78
CA SER A 427 -11.48 -13.84 -7.79
C SER A 427 -11.24 -15.30 -7.39
N LYS A 428 -10.09 -15.62 -6.79
CA LYS A 428 -9.81 -16.97 -6.28
C LYS A 428 -10.64 -17.31 -5.05
N ILE A 429 -10.94 -16.34 -4.19
CA ILE A 429 -11.87 -16.53 -3.07
C ILE A 429 -13.28 -16.88 -3.57
N LEU A 430 -13.78 -16.19 -4.60
CA LEU A 430 -15.08 -16.50 -5.20
C LEU A 430 -15.14 -17.92 -5.76
N ASP A 431 -14.08 -18.38 -6.42
CA ASP A 431 -13.97 -19.77 -6.89
C ASP A 431 -13.98 -20.77 -5.74
N ARG A 432 -13.14 -20.56 -4.71
CA ARG A 432 -13.11 -21.40 -3.49
C ARG A 432 -14.45 -21.42 -2.74
N ALA A 433 -15.20 -20.32 -2.77
CA ALA A 433 -16.54 -20.23 -2.19
C ALA A 433 -17.65 -20.84 -3.07
N GLY A 434 -17.31 -21.33 -4.28
CA GLY A 434 -18.26 -21.90 -5.22
C GLY A 434 -19.27 -20.88 -5.76
N LEU A 435 -18.83 -19.63 -5.98
CA LEU A 435 -19.64 -18.52 -6.49
C LEU A 435 -19.35 -18.25 -7.97
N LYS A 436 -19.76 -19.19 -8.85
CA LYS A 436 -19.48 -19.13 -10.29
C LYS A 436 -20.17 -17.97 -11.03
N ASN A 437 -21.25 -17.43 -10.48
CA ASN A 437 -21.97 -16.28 -11.03
C ASN A 437 -21.48 -14.94 -10.48
N ALA A 438 -20.38 -14.93 -9.69
CA ALA A 438 -19.77 -13.72 -9.17
C ALA A 438 -18.44 -13.41 -9.89
N ALA A 439 -18.17 -12.14 -10.14
CA ALA A 439 -16.93 -11.66 -10.76
C ALA A 439 -16.38 -10.40 -10.09
N ILE A 440 -15.15 -10.05 -10.41
CA ILE A 440 -14.53 -8.78 -10.02
C ILE A 440 -14.38 -7.88 -11.25
N PHE A 441 -14.85 -6.64 -11.18
CA PHE A 441 -14.53 -5.60 -12.14
C PHE A 441 -13.40 -4.72 -11.59
N SER A 442 -12.24 -4.72 -12.26
CA SER A 442 -11.00 -4.11 -11.75
C SER A 442 -10.37 -3.10 -12.71
N PRO A 443 -10.86 -1.85 -12.74
CA PRO A 443 -10.22 -0.78 -13.48
C PRO A 443 -8.86 -0.39 -12.87
N THR A 444 -7.92 0.07 -13.69
CA THR A 444 -6.52 0.30 -13.30
C THR A 444 -6.18 1.79 -13.15
N SER A 445 -5.28 2.12 -12.22
CA SER A 445 -4.77 3.48 -12.07
C SER A 445 -3.75 3.87 -13.15
N GLU A 446 -3.14 2.92 -13.87
CA GLU A 446 -2.10 3.22 -14.87
C GLU A 446 -2.61 4.01 -16.08
N ASP A 447 -3.92 3.95 -16.38
CA ASP A 447 -4.57 4.77 -17.41
C ASP A 447 -5.39 5.92 -16.83
N GLY A 448 -5.28 6.18 -15.52
CA GLY A 448 -6.07 7.20 -14.84
C GLY A 448 -7.54 6.79 -14.69
N TYR A 449 -7.80 5.49 -14.57
CA TYR A 449 -9.13 4.89 -14.47
C TYR A 449 -10.01 5.22 -15.69
N ASP A 450 -9.47 5.03 -16.90
CA ASP A 450 -10.09 5.38 -18.20
C ASP A 450 -11.19 4.39 -18.64
N PHE A 451 -12.09 3.99 -17.73
CA PHE A 451 -13.13 2.97 -18.01
C PHE A 451 -14.53 3.54 -18.24
N LEU A 452 -14.73 4.83 -17.96
CA LEU A 452 -16.01 5.55 -18.12
C LEU A 452 -16.01 6.41 -19.39
N THR A 453 -17.17 6.53 -20.05
CA THR A 453 -17.35 7.52 -21.13
C THR A 453 -17.15 8.95 -20.59
N PRO A 454 -16.77 9.94 -21.40
CA PRO A 454 -16.55 11.31 -20.92
C PRO A 454 -17.74 11.91 -20.16
N LYS A 455 -18.98 11.64 -20.62
CA LYS A 455 -20.20 12.09 -19.96
C LYS A 455 -20.39 11.40 -18.60
N MET A 456 -20.20 10.09 -18.53
CA MET A 456 -20.29 9.34 -17.27
C MET A 456 -19.20 9.77 -16.29
N ARG A 457 -17.96 9.94 -16.77
CA ARG A 457 -16.81 10.38 -15.97
C ARG A 457 -17.09 11.72 -15.29
N LYS A 458 -17.67 12.68 -16.02
CA LYS A 458 -18.08 13.96 -15.46
C LYS A 458 -19.07 13.78 -14.31
N GLU A 459 -20.13 13.01 -14.50
CA GLU A 459 -21.18 12.85 -13.47
C GLU A 459 -20.68 12.02 -12.27
N VAL A 460 -19.84 11.02 -12.50
CA VAL A 460 -19.18 10.26 -11.41
C VAL A 460 -18.22 11.15 -10.63
N TRP A 461 -17.44 12.00 -11.31
CA TRP A 461 -16.58 12.98 -10.64
C TRP A 461 -17.40 13.94 -9.76
N LYS A 462 -18.54 14.44 -10.27
CA LYS A 462 -19.48 15.23 -9.47
C LYS A 462 -19.98 14.48 -8.24
N ALA A 463 -20.32 13.19 -8.39
CA ALA A 463 -20.76 12.35 -7.28
C ALA A 463 -19.68 12.20 -6.19
N ILE A 464 -18.41 12.06 -6.59
CA ILE A 464 -17.26 11.94 -5.66
C ILE A 464 -17.05 13.26 -4.92
N CYS A 465 -16.96 14.39 -5.64
CA CYS A 465 -16.80 15.71 -5.02
C CYS A 465 -17.96 16.02 -4.07
N LEU A 466 -19.19 15.72 -4.49
CA LEU A 466 -20.38 15.91 -3.67
C LEU A 466 -20.37 15.03 -2.41
N GLY A 467 -19.92 13.78 -2.52
CA GLY A 467 -19.76 12.88 -1.38
C GLY A 467 -18.77 13.45 -0.36
N ASP A 468 -17.59 13.85 -0.83
CA ASP A 468 -16.53 14.43 0.01
C ASP A 468 -17.00 15.73 0.70
N ASP A 469 -17.58 16.67 -0.04
CA ASP A 469 -18.01 17.96 0.51
C ASP A 469 -19.27 17.86 1.39
N LEU A 470 -20.21 16.95 1.09
CA LEU A 470 -21.36 16.69 1.96
C LEU A 470 -20.92 16.06 3.29
N PHE A 471 -19.95 15.15 3.26
CA PHE A 471 -19.39 14.57 4.48
C PHE A 471 -18.54 15.57 5.26
N LYS A 472 -17.82 16.46 4.57
CA LYS A 472 -17.12 17.59 5.18
C LYS A 472 -18.10 18.56 5.84
N LEU A 473 -19.23 18.88 5.20
CA LEU A 473 -20.30 19.67 5.80
C LEU A 473 -20.81 19.01 7.08
N ARG A 474 -21.07 17.69 7.06
CA ARG A 474 -21.46 16.92 8.25
C ARG A 474 -20.45 17.10 9.37
N CYS A 475 -19.18 16.84 9.12
CA CYS A 475 -18.13 16.95 10.12
C CYS A 475 -18.00 18.38 10.68
N ARG A 476 -18.30 19.40 9.87
CA ARG A 476 -18.27 20.81 10.26
C ARG A 476 -19.48 21.24 11.10
N THR A 477 -20.66 20.67 10.87
CA THR A 477 -21.90 21.17 11.49
C THR A 477 -22.44 20.29 12.60
N VAL A 478 -22.39 18.96 12.46
CA VAL A 478 -22.93 18.00 13.46
C VAL A 478 -22.36 18.24 14.86
N PRO A 479 -21.06 18.53 15.05
CA PRO A 479 -20.54 18.81 16.39
C PRO A 479 -21.25 19.96 17.11
N TYR A 480 -21.86 20.90 16.39
CA TYR A 480 -22.47 22.10 16.96
C TYR A 480 -24.00 22.03 17.00
N MET A 481 -24.58 20.87 16.70
CA MET A 481 -26.02 20.66 16.78
C MET A 481 -26.42 20.13 18.18
N PRO A 482 -27.63 20.45 18.68
CA PRO A 482 -28.05 20.04 20.03
C PRO A 482 -28.17 18.52 20.22
N ASP A 483 -28.67 17.82 19.21
CA ASP A 483 -28.87 16.37 19.22
C ASP A 483 -28.04 15.73 18.10
N TRP A 484 -27.10 14.87 18.47
CA TRP A 484 -26.16 14.26 17.53
C TRP A 484 -26.84 13.22 16.63
N ASP A 485 -27.76 12.41 17.18
CA ASP A 485 -28.44 11.35 16.42
C ASP A 485 -29.43 11.97 15.41
N GLU A 486 -30.17 13.00 15.81
CA GLU A 486 -31.03 13.76 14.90
C GLU A 486 -30.20 14.44 13.80
N ALA A 487 -29.05 15.04 14.17
CA ALA A 487 -28.17 15.68 13.21
C ALA A 487 -27.66 14.71 12.15
N VAL A 488 -27.24 13.50 12.54
CA VAL A 488 -26.80 12.46 11.59
C VAL A 488 -27.95 12.03 10.68
N ALA A 489 -29.13 11.77 11.24
CA ALA A 489 -30.30 11.36 10.45
C ALA A 489 -30.72 12.41 9.40
N VAL A 490 -30.53 13.70 9.68
CA VAL A 490 -30.76 14.78 8.71
C VAL A 490 -29.83 14.67 7.49
N PHE A 491 -28.57 14.29 7.68
CA PHE A 491 -27.64 14.06 6.57
C PHE A 491 -27.97 12.79 5.78
N ASP A 492 -28.37 11.72 6.45
CA ASP A 492 -28.77 10.48 5.78
C ASP A 492 -30.00 10.70 4.88
N SER A 493 -31.00 11.43 5.37
CA SER A 493 -32.16 11.83 4.56
C SER A 493 -31.77 12.71 3.38
N ALA A 494 -30.83 13.65 3.57
CA ALA A 494 -30.37 14.52 2.49
C ALA A 494 -29.60 13.74 1.42
N LEU A 495 -28.81 12.74 1.82
CA LEU A 495 -28.10 11.85 0.90
C LEU A 495 -29.09 11.06 0.02
N ASP A 496 -30.16 10.51 0.60
CA ASP A 496 -31.19 9.77 -0.12
C ASP A 496 -31.92 10.66 -1.14
N ASP A 497 -32.30 11.87 -0.75
CA ASP A 497 -32.93 12.85 -1.62
C ASP A 497 -32.02 13.21 -2.81
N ILE A 498 -30.73 13.47 -2.54
CA ILE A 498 -29.74 13.77 -3.57
C ILE A 498 -29.56 12.57 -4.51
N CYS A 499 -29.46 11.35 -3.98
CA CYS A 499 -29.36 10.14 -4.80
C CYS A 499 -30.56 10.00 -5.73
N SER A 500 -31.77 10.23 -5.22
CA SER A 500 -33.01 10.20 -6.01
C SER A 500 -33.01 11.23 -7.14
N LEU A 501 -32.61 12.48 -6.85
CA LEU A 501 -32.49 13.54 -7.86
C LEU A 501 -31.44 13.20 -8.93
N MET A 502 -30.27 12.72 -8.52
CA MET A 502 -29.20 12.33 -9.43
C MET A 502 -29.59 11.18 -10.35
N GLU A 503 -30.25 10.15 -9.82
CA GLU A 503 -30.72 8.99 -10.58
C GLU A 503 -31.76 9.38 -11.64
N GLN A 504 -32.70 10.26 -11.28
CA GLN A 504 -33.71 10.80 -12.19
C GLN A 504 -33.13 11.82 -13.19
N GLY A 505 -31.88 12.27 -12.98
CA GLY A 505 -31.25 13.31 -13.79
C GLY A 505 -31.85 14.70 -13.57
N LEU A 506 -32.47 14.93 -12.41
CA LEU A 506 -33.02 16.21 -11.99
C LEU A 506 -31.94 17.12 -11.38
N PRO A 507 -32.11 18.45 -11.41
CA PRO A 507 -31.20 19.38 -10.75
C PRO A 507 -31.18 19.16 -9.24
N TRP A 508 -30.00 19.04 -8.65
CA TRP A 508 -29.79 18.82 -7.21
C TRP A 508 -29.05 19.98 -6.54
N GLU A 509 -28.45 20.88 -7.32
CA GLU A 509 -27.66 22.02 -6.81
C GLU A 509 -28.52 22.98 -5.97
N GLY A 510 -29.78 23.20 -6.37
CA GLY A 510 -30.74 24.03 -5.62
C GLY A 510 -31.20 23.38 -4.30
N TYR A 511 -31.28 22.05 -4.27
CA TYR A 511 -31.58 21.30 -3.06
C TYR A 511 -30.45 21.48 -2.04
N ILE A 512 -29.19 21.31 -2.45
CA ILE A 512 -28.02 21.49 -1.55
C ILE A 512 -27.99 22.89 -0.96
N LYS A 513 -28.17 23.94 -1.77
CA LYS A 513 -28.18 25.32 -1.25
C LYS A 513 -29.28 25.54 -0.19
N SER A 514 -30.46 24.96 -0.43
CA SER A 514 -31.57 25.01 0.53
C SER A 514 -31.25 24.24 1.80
N PHE A 515 -30.70 23.03 1.65
CA PHE A 515 -30.26 22.18 2.76
C PHE A 515 -29.22 22.88 3.62
N VAL A 516 -28.18 23.47 3.03
CA VAL A 516 -27.14 24.24 3.74
C VAL A 516 -27.76 25.43 4.48
N ALA A 517 -28.66 26.19 3.83
CA ALA A 517 -29.33 27.33 4.46
C ALA A 517 -30.21 26.91 5.66
N ASP A 518 -30.84 25.74 5.60
CA ASP A 518 -31.62 25.20 6.71
C ASP A 518 -30.74 24.64 7.83
N LEU A 519 -29.62 24.01 7.49
CA LEU A 519 -28.62 23.51 8.44
C LEU A 519 -28.03 24.66 9.26
N MET A 520 -27.69 25.77 8.61
CA MET A 520 -27.18 26.97 9.29
C MET A 520 -28.14 27.48 10.37
N LYS A 521 -29.46 27.31 10.23
CA LYS A 521 -30.43 27.73 11.27
C LYS A 521 -30.39 26.82 12.51
N LYS A 522 -29.86 25.60 12.38
CA LYS A 522 -29.80 24.59 13.45
C LYS A 522 -28.45 24.54 14.17
N VAL A 523 -27.41 25.14 13.60
CA VAL A 523 -26.05 25.17 14.18
C VAL A 523 -26.01 26.17 15.35
N ASP A 524 -25.49 25.74 16.50
CA ASP A 524 -25.26 26.62 17.65
C ASP A 524 -23.95 27.40 17.52
N TYR A 525 -24.04 28.59 16.93
CA TYR A 525 -22.93 29.52 16.76
C TYR A 525 -22.46 30.19 18.06
N SER A 526 -23.11 29.96 19.21
CA SER A 526 -22.64 30.48 20.49
C SER A 526 -21.44 29.70 21.05
N GLN A 527 -21.25 28.47 20.58
CA GLN A 527 -20.11 27.64 20.95
C GLN A 527 -18.83 28.11 20.24
N PRO A 528 -17.67 28.10 20.92
CA PRO A 528 -16.39 28.35 20.26
C PRO A 528 -16.07 27.23 19.27
N ARG A 529 -15.24 27.53 18.26
CA ARG A 529 -14.73 26.52 17.33
C ARG A 529 -14.06 25.38 18.11
N LYS A 530 -14.52 24.15 17.87
CA LYS A 530 -14.00 22.93 18.49
C LYS A 530 -12.62 22.58 17.91
N PRO A 531 -11.76 21.87 18.68
CA PRO A 531 -10.47 21.41 18.17
C PRO A 531 -10.64 20.59 16.88
N VAL A 532 -9.96 21.01 15.81
CA VAL A 532 -10.01 20.33 14.52
C VAL A 532 -9.04 19.15 14.52
N VAL A 533 -9.50 17.99 14.07
CA VAL A 533 -8.72 16.76 13.94
C VAL A 533 -8.57 16.41 12.47
N GLY A 534 -7.36 16.55 11.93
CA GLY A 534 -7.04 16.12 10.58
C GLY A 534 -6.91 14.59 10.51
N ILE A 535 -7.55 13.95 9.54
CA ILE A 535 -7.49 12.49 9.36
C ILE A 535 -6.80 12.16 8.04
N VAL A 536 -5.69 11.43 8.13
CA VAL A 536 -4.84 11.00 7.01
C VAL A 536 -4.62 9.49 7.06
N GLY A 537 -3.94 8.94 6.06
CA GLY A 537 -3.50 7.55 6.04
C GLY A 537 -4.10 6.76 4.88
N GLU A 538 -4.20 5.44 5.07
CA GLU A 538 -4.64 4.51 4.02
C GLU A 538 -6.08 4.82 3.57
N ILE A 539 -6.27 5.00 2.27
CA ILE A 539 -7.48 5.58 1.67
C ILE A 539 -8.77 4.85 2.06
N PHE A 540 -8.77 3.51 2.11
CA PHE A 540 -9.96 2.75 2.48
C PHE A 540 -10.22 2.85 3.97
N VAL A 541 -9.21 2.59 4.80
CA VAL A 541 -9.39 2.62 6.26
C VAL A 541 -9.76 4.02 6.75
N ARG A 542 -9.13 5.09 6.23
CA ARG A 542 -9.41 6.45 6.70
C ARG A 542 -10.86 6.88 6.46
N MET A 543 -11.52 6.35 5.42
CA MET A 543 -12.87 6.75 5.00
C MET A 543 -13.97 5.73 5.34
N ASN A 544 -13.66 4.44 5.51
CA ASN A 544 -14.66 3.42 5.83
C ASN A 544 -14.96 3.40 7.35
N ASN A 545 -16.21 3.70 7.72
CA ASN A 545 -16.70 3.75 9.10
C ASN A 545 -16.36 2.49 9.90
N PHE A 546 -16.64 1.31 9.35
CA PHE A 546 -16.36 0.05 10.03
C PHE A 546 -14.85 -0.13 10.29
N SER A 547 -14.02 0.10 9.26
CA SER A 547 -12.58 -0.16 9.31
C SER A 547 -11.83 0.81 10.22
N ASN A 548 -12.29 2.06 10.36
CA ASN A 548 -11.72 3.02 11.33
C ASN A 548 -12.44 3.04 12.67
N GLN A 549 -13.36 2.09 12.93
CA GLN A 549 -14.12 1.99 14.18
C GLN A 549 -14.93 3.25 14.49
N HIS A 550 -15.52 3.87 13.46
CA HIS A 550 -16.33 5.09 13.56
C HIS A 550 -15.55 6.28 14.14
N LEU A 551 -14.31 6.47 13.67
CA LEU A 551 -13.39 7.51 14.15
C LEU A 551 -14.00 8.92 14.17
N VAL A 552 -14.77 9.27 13.14
CA VAL A 552 -15.43 10.58 13.05
C VAL A 552 -16.40 10.75 14.22
N ASP A 553 -17.29 9.79 14.44
CA ASP A 553 -18.26 9.84 15.53
C ASP A 553 -17.56 9.95 16.90
N VAL A 554 -16.44 9.25 17.09
CA VAL A 554 -15.64 9.32 18.33
C VAL A 554 -15.03 10.71 18.53
N ILE A 555 -14.51 11.34 17.46
CA ILE A 555 -13.99 12.71 17.52
C ILE A 555 -15.11 13.69 17.89
N GLU A 556 -16.25 13.60 17.22
CA GLU A 556 -17.38 14.52 17.40
C GLU A 556 -18.00 14.39 18.81
N LYS A 557 -18.21 13.15 19.28
CA LYS A 557 -18.71 12.86 20.63
C LYS A 557 -17.70 13.24 21.71
N SER A 558 -16.41 13.24 21.40
CA SER A 558 -15.35 13.80 22.25
C SER A 558 -15.24 15.33 22.16
N GLY A 559 -16.09 15.95 21.34
CA GLY A 559 -16.23 17.39 21.12
C GLY A 559 -15.09 18.00 20.33
N GLY A 560 -14.56 17.27 19.34
CA GLY A 560 -13.74 17.80 18.25
C GLY A 560 -14.55 17.97 16.96
N GLU A 561 -13.89 18.52 15.94
CA GLU A 561 -14.38 18.64 14.57
C GLU A 561 -13.45 17.80 13.68
N ALA A 562 -13.99 16.83 12.93
CA ALA A 562 -13.16 16.00 12.04
C ALA A 562 -12.92 16.71 10.69
N TRP A 563 -11.74 16.53 10.11
CA TRP A 563 -11.44 16.93 8.73
C TRP A 563 -10.65 15.83 8.04
N LEU A 564 -11.31 15.11 7.13
CA LEU A 564 -10.72 13.98 6.42
C LEU A 564 -9.99 14.45 5.16
N SER A 565 -8.90 13.76 4.83
CA SER A 565 -8.30 13.86 3.50
C SER A 565 -9.26 13.24 2.48
N PRO A 566 -9.68 14.00 1.44
CA PRO A 566 -10.75 13.60 0.53
C PRO A 566 -10.36 12.44 -0.37
N MET A 567 -11.33 11.83 -1.05
CA MET A 567 -11.07 10.82 -2.08
C MET A 567 -10.52 11.45 -3.37
N THR A 568 -10.91 12.69 -3.68
CA THR A 568 -10.45 13.42 -4.87
C THR A 568 -8.92 13.56 -4.94
N GLU A 569 -8.24 13.69 -3.80
CA GLU A 569 -6.77 13.77 -3.69
C GLU A 569 -6.08 12.59 -4.39
N TRP A 570 -6.58 11.37 -4.21
CA TRP A 570 -6.03 10.18 -4.86
C TRP A 570 -6.17 10.23 -6.38
N ILE A 571 -7.30 10.75 -6.88
CA ILE A 571 -7.57 10.82 -8.32
C ILE A 571 -6.64 11.85 -8.97
N HIS A 572 -6.46 13.02 -8.36
CA HIS A 572 -5.48 14.01 -8.80
C HIS A 572 -4.04 13.47 -8.78
N TYR A 573 -3.70 12.70 -7.74
CA TYR A 573 -2.41 12.06 -7.64
C TYR A 573 -2.15 11.04 -8.76
N VAL A 574 -3.14 10.19 -9.04
CA VAL A 574 -3.07 9.22 -10.14
C VAL A 574 -2.93 9.93 -11.49
N ASP A 575 -3.72 10.97 -11.75
CA ASP A 575 -3.61 11.75 -12.99
C ASP A 575 -2.23 12.39 -13.13
N ARG A 576 -1.65 12.86 -12.03
CA ARG A 576 -0.29 13.37 -11.99
C ARG A 576 0.73 12.27 -12.33
N LEU A 577 0.60 11.07 -11.75
CA LEU A 577 1.48 9.93 -12.07
C LEU A 577 1.42 9.58 -13.57
N VAL A 578 0.23 9.46 -14.14
CA VAL A 578 0.02 9.16 -15.58
C VAL A 578 0.67 10.25 -16.46
N ALA A 579 0.45 11.52 -16.13
CA ALA A 579 1.03 12.65 -16.86
C ALA A 579 2.57 12.63 -16.89
N THR A 580 3.22 12.14 -15.83
CA THR A 580 4.69 12.06 -15.77
C THR A 580 5.28 10.89 -16.55
N LYS A 581 4.53 9.80 -16.71
CA LYS A 581 4.95 8.61 -17.46
C LYS A 581 4.89 8.80 -18.97
N GLU A 582 4.02 9.68 -19.44
CA GLU A 582 3.79 9.91 -20.86
C GLU A 582 4.49 11.19 -21.40
N GLY A 583 4.49 11.38 -22.72
CA GLY A 583 5.20 12.46 -23.42
C GLY A 583 4.64 13.88 -23.23
N ILE A 584 5.13 14.85 -24.00
CA ILE A 584 4.71 16.26 -23.86
C ILE A 584 3.21 16.47 -24.15
N LYS A 585 2.64 15.72 -25.12
CA LYS A 585 1.22 15.85 -25.50
C LYS A 585 0.26 15.39 -24.39
N SER A 586 0.59 14.31 -23.71
CA SER A 586 -0.23 13.81 -22.60
C SER A 586 -0.12 14.69 -21.36
N ARG A 587 1.03 15.31 -21.10
CA ARG A 587 1.16 16.34 -20.05
C ARG A 587 0.21 17.51 -20.28
N LEU A 588 0.09 17.98 -21.53
CA LEU A 588 -0.88 19.02 -21.89
C LEU A 588 -2.32 18.55 -21.70
N PHE A 589 -2.63 17.32 -22.13
CA PHE A 589 -3.97 16.74 -21.94
C PHE A 589 -4.34 16.59 -20.46
N ALA A 590 -3.42 16.08 -19.65
CA ALA A 590 -3.57 15.94 -18.21
C ALA A 590 -3.74 17.31 -17.53
N TYR A 591 -2.99 18.33 -17.95
CA TYR A 591 -3.17 19.69 -17.44
C TYR A 591 -4.59 20.23 -17.73
N ILE A 592 -5.08 20.07 -18.96
CA ILE A 592 -6.45 20.48 -19.33
C ILE A 592 -7.50 19.69 -18.54
N LYS A 593 -7.30 18.37 -18.40
CA LYS A 593 -8.16 17.48 -17.60
C LYS A 593 -8.20 17.96 -16.16
N ASN A 594 -7.06 18.15 -15.51
CA ASN A 594 -6.97 18.59 -14.11
C ASN A 594 -7.63 19.94 -13.90
N HIS A 595 -7.37 20.92 -14.77
CA HIS A 595 -8.03 22.22 -14.69
C HIS A 595 -9.56 22.11 -14.79
N TYR A 596 -10.07 21.22 -15.65
CA TYR A 596 -11.49 20.95 -15.76
C TYR A 596 -12.06 20.25 -14.53
N LEU A 597 -11.33 19.30 -13.93
CA LEU A 597 -11.73 18.62 -12.70
C LEU A 597 -11.79 19.61 -11.51
N HIS A 598 -10.77 20.45 -11.35
CA HIS A 598 -10.73 21.51 -10.33
C HIS A 598 -11.86 22.52 -10.50
N LYS A 599 -12.18 22.89 -11.74
CA LYS A 599 -13.34 23.76 -11.99
C LYS A 599 -14.65 23.13 -11.48
N ILE A 600 -14.83 21.81 -11.66
CA ILE A 600 -16.01 21.12 -11.14
C ILE A 600 -15.99 21.07 -9.61
N GLU A 601 -14.83 20.83 -9.00
CA GLU A 601 -14.66 20.87 -7.54
C GLU A 601 -15.04 22.25 -6.99
N ASP A 602 -14.53 23.33 -7.59
CA ASP A 602 -14.86 24.71 -7.22
C ASP A 602 -16.36 25.01 -7.37
N GLU A 603 -16.99 24.54 -8.45
CA GLU A 603 -18.42 24.67 -8.66
C GLU A 603 -19.22 23.94 -7.57
N ILE A 604 -18.80 22.74 -7.17
CA ILE A 604 -19.50 21.94 -6.16
C ILE A 604 -19.29 22.50 -4.76
N ILE A 605 -18.05 22.77 -4.34
CA ILE A 605 -17.78 23.29 -3.00
C ILE A 605 -18.46 24.65 -2.78
N SER A 606 -18.63 25.45 -3.84
CA SER A 606 -19.36 26.73 -3.76
C SER A 606 -20.84 26.59 -3.35
N LEU A 607 -21.44 25.41 -3.54
CA LEU A 607 -22.81 25.12 -3.10
C LEU A 607 -22.95 25.07 -1.58
N PHE A 608 -21.83 24.87 -0.88
CA PHE A 608 -21.74 24.76 0.58
C PHE A 608 -21.33 26.07 1.27
N SER A 609 -21.14 27.15 0.49
CA SER A 609 -20.84 28.47 1.04
C SER A 609 -21.99 29.00 1.90
N PRO A 610 -21.70 29.69 3.03
CA PRO A 610 -20.37 30.07 3.52
C PRO A 610 -19.70 29.06 4.47
N VAL A 611 -20.32 27.91 4.72
CA VAL A 611 -19.94 27.01 5.82
C VAL A 611 -18.57 26.35 5.61
N LEU A 612 -18.21 26.05 4.36
CA LEU A 612 -16.97 25.36 3.99
C LEU A 612 -15.93 26.26 3.31
N ASP A 613 -16.13 27.58 3.30
CA ASP A 613 -15.24 28.52 2.58
C ASP A 613 -13.80 28.48 3.09
N ASP A 614 -13.58 28.14 4.37
CA ASP A 614 -12.27 28.01 5.02
C ASP A 614 -11.69 26.58 5.00
N MET A 615 -12.37 25.61 4.36
CA MET A 615 -12.00 24.19 4.33
C MET A 615 -11.75 23.67 2.90
N ARG A 616 -11.07 24.48 2.09
CA ARG A 616 -10.64 24.10 0.73
C ARG A 616 -9.49 23.12 0.76
N GLU A 617 -9.49 22.21 -0.20
CA GLU A 617 -8.42 21.23 -0.38
C GLU A 617 -7.22 21.88 -1.10
N PRO A 618 -5.98 21.56 -0.70
CA PRO A 618 -4.78 22.07 -1.35
C PRO A 618 -4.61 21.47 -2.75
N ASP A 619 -3.81 22.13 -3.59
CA ASP A 619 -3.38 21.54 -4.86
C ASP A 619 -2.51 20.30 -4.57
N ILE A 620 -2.69 19.25 -5.37
CA ILE A 620 -1.94 17.99 -5.20
C ILE A 620 -0.42 18.19 -5.29
N HIS A 621 0.05 19.20 -6.01
CA HIS A 621 1.44 19.59 -6.08
C HIS A 621 1.99 20.04 -4.73
N GLU A 622 1.22 20.80 -3.96
CA GLU A 622 1.60 21.25 -2.62
C GLU A 622 1.70 20.06 -1.67
N VAL A 623 0.73 19.15 -1.71
CA VAL A 623 0.75 17.90 -0.92
C VAL A 623 2.01 17.09 -1.23
N ILE A 624 2.32 16.89 -2.51
CA ILE A 624 3.51 16.14 -2.92
C ILE A 624 4.80 16.84 -2.44
N ASP A 625 4.91 18.15 -2.62
CA ASP A 625 6.14 18.88 -2.31
C ASP A 625 6.46 18.89 -0.81
N GLU A 626 5.45 18.99 0.07
CA GLU A 626 5.63 18.87 1.52
C GLU A 626 6.22 17.50 1.93
N ALA A 627 5.86 16.42 1.23
CA ALA A 627 6.35 15.07 1.53
C ALA A 627 7.74 14.76 0.95
N ARG A 628 8.20 15.51 -0.06
CA ARG A 628 9.45 15.23 -0.82
C ARG A 628 10.72 15.32 0.02
N VAL A 629 10.63 15.95 1.19
CA VAL A 629 11.69 15.96 2.18
C VAL A 629 12.07 14.52 2.61
N PHE A 630 11.10 13.61 2.72
CA PHE A 630 11.33 12.23 3.18
C PHE A 630 11.23 11.16 2.09
N VAL A 631 10.38 11.32 1.07
CA VAL A 631 10.18 10.29 0.03
C VAL A 631 10.20 10.91 -1.37
N PRO A 632 10.91 10.31 -2.36
CA PRO A 632 10.88 10.82 -3.72
C PRO A 632 9.49 10.62 -4.34
N PHE A 633 9.18 11.38 -5.39
CA PHE A 633 7.92 11.24 -6.13
C PHE A 633 7.76 9.82 -6.71
N GLU A 634 8.87 9.21 -7.12
CA GLU A 634 8.95 7.84 -7.66
C GLU A 634 8.68 6.74 -6.61
N PHE A 635 8.58 7.07 -5.32
CA PHE A 635 8.18 6.10 -4.29
C PHE A 635 6.79 5.52 -4.56
N GLU A 636 5.89 6.33 -5.14
CA GLU A 636 4.51 6.01 -5.48
C GLU A 636 3.62 5.53 -4.30
N GLY A 637 2.31 5.48 -4.50
CA GLY A 637 1.35 5.06 -3.46
C GLY A 637 1.08 6.11 -2.37
N GLU A 638 0.43 5.69 -1.29
CA GLU A 638 -0.24 6.58 -0.31
C GLU A 638 0.71 7.34 0.64
N ALA A 639 1.96 6.89 0.81
CA ALA A 639 2.85 7.47 1.82
C ALA A 639 3.14 8.96 1.56
N ILE A 640 3.31 9.33 0.28
CA ILE A 640 3.57 10.72 -0.12
C ILE A 640 2.37 11.63 0.19
N LEU A 641 1.15 11.14 -0.06
CA LEU A 641 -0.09 11.86 0.25
C LEU A 641 -0.27 12.01 1.76
N THR A 642 -0.08 10.92 2.51
CA THR A 642 -0.23 10.91 3.96
C THR A 642 0.73 11.88 4.65
N LEU A 643 2.01 11.91 4.26
CA LEU A 643 3.01 12.83 4.84
C LEU A 643 2.67 14.29 4.52
N GLY A 644 2.38 14.59 3.26
CA GLY A 644 2.10 15.94 2.80
C GLY A 644 0.82 16.50 3.39
N ARG A 645 -0.27 15.73 3.33
CA ARG A 645 -1.58 16.17 3.82
C ARG A 645 -1.59 16.33 5.34
N ALA A 646 -0.86 15.46 6.07
CA ALA A 646 -0.67 15.63 7.50
C ALA A 646 -0.01 16.97 7.81
N LYS A 647 1.09 17.30 7.14
CA LYS A 647 1.81 18.56 7.33
C LYS A 647 0.91 19.76 7.07
N ILE A 648 0.16 19.73 5.96
CA ILE A 648 -0.76 20.82 5.61
C ILE A 648 -1.87 20.96 6.65
N PHE A 649 -2.48 19.86 7.14
CA PHE A 649 -3.45 19.97 8.23
C PHE A 649 -2.86 20.60 9.49
N SER A 650 -1.64 20.20 9.83
CA SER A 650 -0.93 20.75 10.98
C SER A 650 -0.69 22.25 10.84
N ASP A 651 -0.26 22.71 9.66
CA ASP A 651 -0.04 24.13 9.36
C ASP A 651 -1.34 24.93 9.28
N GLN A 652 -2.45 24.30 8.84
CA GLN A 652 -3.79 24.87 8.82
C GLN A 652 -4.44 24.93 10.23
N GLY A 653 -3.70 24.59 11.28
CA GLY A 653 -4.13 24.74 12.67
C GLY A 653 -4.94 23.56 13.22
N ALA A 654 -4.86 22.38 12.59
CA ALA A 654 -5.40 21.16 13.21
C ALA A 654 -4.78 20.97 14.59
N SER A 655 -5.61 20.75 15.61
CA SER A 655 -5.14 20.55 16.99
C SER A 655 -4.54 19.15 17.19
N LEU A 656 -4.89 18.21 16.31
CA LEU A 656 -4.45 16.82 16.31
C LEU A 656 -4.48 16.30 14.86
N VAL A 657 -3.52 15.45 14.49
CA VAL A 657 -3.59 14.66 13.27
C VAL A 657 -3.67 13.18 13.63
N VAL A 658 -4.64 12.46 13.06
CA VAL A 658 -4.79 11.01 13.21
C VAL A 658 -4.39 10.34 11.90
N ASN A 659 -3.36 9.51 11.96
CA ASN A 659 -2.90 8.68 10.85
C ASN A 659 -3.49 7.27 10.98
N CYS A 660 -4.40 6.93 10.07
CA CYS A 660 -5.14 5.67 10.06
C CYS A 660 -4.56 4.69 9.04
N ALA A 661 -4.25 3.47 9.46
CA ALA A 661 -3.82 2.44 8.52
C ALA A 661 -4.28 1.05 8.98
N PRO A 662 -4.45 0.08 8.07
CA PRO A 662 -4.69 -1.30 8.50
C PRO A 662 -3.41 -1.89 9.13
N PHE A 663 -3.58 -2.86 10.04
CA PHE A 663 -2.47 -3.63 10.58
C PHE A 663 -1.64 -4.24 9.44
N GLY A 664 -0.31 -4.15 9.53
CA GLY A 664 0.61 -4.58 8.47
C GLY A 664 0.70 -3.69 7.22
N CYS A 665 0.03 -2.52 7.19
CA CYS A 665 0.10 -1.58 6.06
C CYS A 665 1.52 -1.02 5.87
N MET A 666 2.20 -1.40 4.78
CA MET A 666 3.60 -0.98 4.56
C MET A 666 3.77 0.54 4.42
N PRO A 667 2.99 1.25 3.58
CA PRO A 667 3.06 2.72 3.52
C PRO A 667 2.75 3.37 4.88
N GLY A 668 1.69 2.91 5.57
CA GLY A 668 1.30 3.44 6.89
C GLY A 668 2.39 3.28 7.95
N ARG A 669 3.12 2.15 7.97
CA ARG A 669 4.26 1.97 8.88
C ARG A 669 5.42 2.91 8.59
N ILE A 670 5.71 3.17 7.31
CA ILE A 670 6.74 4.14 6.92
C ILE A 670 6.37 5.54 7.41
N THR A 671 5.14 5.99 7.16
CA THR A 671 4.71 7.33 7.58
C THR A 671 4.65 7.46 9.09
N SER A 672 4.14 6.45 9.82
CA SER A 672 4.16 6.45 11.28
C SER A 672 5.56 6.55 11.86
N TYR A 673 6.52 5.81 11.30
CA TYR A 673 7.90 5.90 11.77
C TYR A 673 8.50 7.28 11.50
N ILE A 674 8.25 7.86 10.33
CA ILE A 674 8.71 9.21 9.99
C ILE A 674 8.13 10.23 10.96
N PHE A 675 6.84 10.18 11.25
CA PHE A 675 6.20 11.07 12.23
C PHE A 675 6.78 10.91 13.64
N GLN A 676 7.09 9.68 14.07
CA GLN A 676 7.68 9.42 15.40
C GLN A 676 9.13 9.88 15.50
N SER A 677 9.94 9.60 14.49
CA SER A 677 11.37 9.93 14.46
C SER A 677 11.66 11.39 14.11
N ASN A 678 10.69 12.10 13.53
CA ASN A 678 10.80 13.50 13.14
C ASN A 678 9.59 14.29 13.67
N SER A 679 9.28 14.18 14.96
CA SER A 679 8.12 14.86 15.56
C SER A 679 8.14 16.38 15.37
N GLN A 680 9.33 16.99 15.25
CA GLN A 680 9.52 18.41 14.94
C GLN A 680 9.04 18.83 13.53
N PHE A 681 8.80 17.86 12.64
CA PHE A 681 8.22 18.13 11.32
C PHE A 681 6.77 18.63 11.42
N MET A 682 6.09 18.29 12.51
CA MET A 682 4.68 18.56 12.74
C MET A 682 4.51 19.60 13.84
N ALA A 683 3.68 20.62 13.61
CA ALA A 683 3.28 21.57 14.66
C ALA A 683 2.26 20.96 15.64
N SER A 684 1.52 19.96 15.17
CA SER A 684 0.43 19.29 15.88
C SER A 684 0.85 17.87 16.25
N PRO A 685 0.38 17.33 17.39
CA PRO A 685 0.62 15.92 17.71
C PRO A 685 0.02 15.01 16.63
N VAL A 686 0.72 13.90 16.36
CA VAL A 686 0.25 12.85 15.44
C VAL A 686 -0.03 11.57 16.22
N VAL A 687 -1.25 11.07 16.14
CA VAL A 687 -1.65 9.77 16.69
C VAL A 687 -1.73 8.76 15.57
N ASN A 688 -0.95 7.69 15.69
CA ASN A 688 -0.90 6.62 14.70
C ASN A 688 -1.79 5.46 15.16
N LEU A 689 -2.82 5.13 14.39
CA LEU A 689 -3.78 4.06 14.69
C LEU A 689 -3.72 2.96 13.62
N PHE A 690 -3.61 1.71 14.08
CA PHE A 690 -3.52 0.54 13.23
C PHE A 690 -4.66 -0.43 13.46
N PHE A 691 -5.55 -0.52 12.48
CA PHE A 691 -6.82 -1.23 12.58
C PHE A 691 -6.71 -2.66 12.04
N ASP A 692 -7.19 -3.63 12.80
CA ASP A 692 -7.31 -5.04 12.39
C ASP A 692 -8.78 -5.50 12.28
N GLY A 693 -9.74 -4.58 12.48
CA GLY A 693 -11.16 -4.87 12.49
C GLY A 693 -11.70 -5.42 13.81
N MET A 694 -10.93 -5.34 14.90
CA MET A 694 -11.33 -5.76 16.26
C MET A 694 -10.92 -4.72 17.31
N GLY A 695 -11.55 -4.79 18.49
CA GLY A 695 -11.25 -3.91 19.62
C GLY A 695 -11.75 -2.47 19.46
N ASP A 696 -11.24 -1.59 20.31
CA ASP A 696 -11.55 -0.16 20.34
C ASP A 696 -10.26 0.64 20.56
N ILE A 697 -9.46 0.76 19.49
CA ILE A 697 -8.23 1.56 19.54
C ILE A 697 -8.52 3.05 19.36
N VAL A 698 -9.69 3.37 18.80
CA VAL A 698 -10.08 4.73 18.46
C VAL A 698 -10.45 5.56 19.68
N SER A 699 -10.89 4.93 20.77
CA SER A 699 -11.11 5.57 22.09
C SER A 699 -9.92 6.41 22.57
N GLN A 700 -8.68 6.04 22.17
CA GLN A 700 -7.48 6.81 22.49
C GLN A 700 -7.54 8.25 21.96
N VAL A 701 -8.16 8.48 20.81
CA VAL A 701 -8.32 9.83 20.22
C VAL A 701 -9.12 10.73 21.15
N GLY A 702 -10.16 10.18 21.77
CA GLY A 702 -10.96 10.91 22.77
C GLY A 702 -10.14 11.35 23.99
N ILE A 703 -9.15 10.55 24.40
CA ILE A 703 -8.22 10.90 25.50
C ILE A 703 -7.32 12.08 25.09
N TYR A 704 -6.72 12.04 23.90
CA TYR A 704 -5.92 13.15 23.38
C TYR A 704 -6.72 14.44 23.26
N LEU A 705 -7.96 14.36 22.76
CA LEU A 705 -8.83 15.53 22.63
C LEU A 705 -9.20 16.15 23.98
N LYS A 706 -9.45 15.34 25.01
CA LYS A 706 -9.67 15.84 26.38
C LYS A 706 -8.43 16.58 26.88
N SER A 707 -7.24 15.97 26.73
CA SER A 707 -5.97 16.59 27.10
C SER A 707 -5.74 17.95 26.42
N ILE A 708 -6.01 18.05 25.11
CA ILE A 708 -5.84 19.28 24.34
C ILE A 708 -6.79 20.38 24.83
N LYS A 709 -8.02 20.02 25.18
CA LYS A 709 -9.00 20.96 25.74
C LYS A 709 -8.54 21.49 27.09
N ASP A 710 -8.07 20.62 27.97
CA ASP A 710 -7.59 21.00 29.29
C ASP A 710 -6.37 21.92 29.21
N ASP A 711 -5.41 21.64 28.32
CA ASP A 711 -4.26 22.52 28.06
C ASP A 711 -4.67 23.90 27.52
N THR A 712 -5.66 23.93 26.63
CA THR A 712 -6.19 25.19 26.09
C THR A 712 -6.89 26.01 27.17
N ILE A 713 -7.63 25.35 28.07
CA ILE A 713 -8.25 25.97 29.24
C ILE A 713 -7.16 26.50 30.18
N MET A 714 -6.14 25.71 30.50
CA MET A 714 -5.04 26.12 31.38
C MET A 714 -4.24 27.29 30.82
N ARG A 715 -3.95 27.32 29.51
CA ARG A 715 -3.31 28.47 28.85
C ARG A 715 -4.18 29.73 28.89
N LYS A 716 -5.51 29.59 28.74
CA LYS A 716 -6.44 30.71 28.90
C LYS A 716 -6.52 31.19 30.34
N VAL A 717 -6.57 30.31 31.33
CA VAL A 717 -6.58 30.65 32.76
C VAL A 717 -5.28 31.35 33.16
N ASN A 718 -4.13 30.88 32.70
CA ASN A 718 -2.83 31.51 32.98
C ASN A 718 -2.66 32.87 32.29
N ASN A 719 -3.23 33.07 31.09
CA ASN A 719 -3.23 34.38 30.42
C ASN A 719 -4.24 35.37 31.02
N VAL A 720 -5.30 34.89 31.69
CA VAL A 720 -6.24 35.74 32.44
C VAL A 720 -5.71 36.04 33.86
N GLY A 721 -4.82 35.20 34.40
CA GLY A 721 -4.16 35.37 35.69
C GLY A 721 -3.06 36.43 35.77
N VAL A 722 -2.73 37.13 34.67
CA VAL A 722 -1.71 38.22 34.64
C VAL A 722 -2.35 39.62 34.74
N PHE A 723 -3.66 39.71 34.99
CA PHE A 723 -4.37 40.99 35.13
C PHE A 723 -5.24 41.10 36.40
N VAL A 724 -4.81 40.60 37.57
CA VAL A 724 -5.33 41.12 38.86
C VAL A 724 -4.25 41.03 39.95
N HIS A 725 -3.83 42.22 40.39
CA HIS A 725 -2.92 42.60 41.49
C HIS A 725 -1.41 42.50 41.31
#